data_AF-A0A7X5LKL5-F1
#
_entry.id   AF-A0A7X5LKL5-F1
#
_cell.length_a   1.000
_cell.length_b   1.000
_cell.length_c   1.000
_cell.angle_alpha   90.00
_cell.angle_beta   90.00
_cell.angle_gamma   90.00
#
_symmetry.space_group_name_H-M   'P 1'
#
loop_
_entity.id
_entity.type
_entity.pdbx_description
1 polymer ?
#
loop_
_entity_poly.entity_id
_entity_poly.type
_entity_poly.pdbx_seq_one_letter_code
_entity_poly.pdbx_strand_id
1 'polypeptide(L)'
;MSSQHTETPTYDTFISHASQDNGEALKICAFLEQQGLRCWVAPRDVDFSNHYPDEIVKGVRNSKSLILLLSEHTEDAQFVAMEVERAIHYRRRIFTIRLEEVGVPPSLELFLGLPHWIDQWAPDYQHRLESIPAILAGISSESFKIKPPSFQQKAVHFAKKNSVGLISVAILLFFAVLLVTPWVGSNPDTPDIVESIDEFSDEVFSATASQSSVSRPIKVTLDGYSRALSGGSILSPSLINKQYEITFDFDNGQKETIIAGLTNASVNVDETLPIATRVAITMRDLHEDSTSEEMTFPLPELALLVKKKKSETVATLKGSLNNPGSLRCELTLEQMYAFPICRIGNAIKSVPFAQLQTVIDKVVFSDSSGQMTNIVSLNPLKTQGDIVAKVHDQTLYMFVPKTAERLAFQYYFTDKTESQVMEQSNNADSKARKLASSSADAPALYITSMLNTMYMGLAPIINGDIATVHWRIFNGIENAMTSNKQFLYAKGIPVNELNKTEEISVTYRNKSGEEQTYTYTLDLANAAQQQNLAQQKKQPKRLIECSTHGCSFSWLSASQQEIDLIDDIFVGLDASAMVSISQDDTSVLISEMEKRRPPLLNEEREKNGNKPHSNLSFGTPVNVGGPTLLERLERQSSISVNKQWKVRANTRTSPILGYSWPVSPLFIQLAWIDGTKTKPMMYEVSQAQ
;
A
#
# COMPACT_ATOMS: atom_id res chain seq x y z
N MET A 1 11.22 -29.01 -0.81
CA MET A 1 10.78 -29.06 0.60
C MET A 1 11.55 -27.98 1.34
N SER A 2 10.90 -26.89 1.72
CA SER A 2 11.52 -25.87 2.59
C SER A 2 11.06 -26.19 4.01
N SER A 3 12.01 -26.50 4.90
CA SER A 3 11.78 -26.75 6.31
C SER A 3 11.12 -25.53 6.96
N GLN A 4 9.88 -25.68 7.41
CA GLN A 4 9.28 -24.72 8.34
C GLN A 4 9.87 -25.03 9.72
N HIS A 5 10.83 -24.22 10.17
CA HIS A 5 11.21 -24.17 11.57
C HIS A 5 10.03 -23.59 12.36
N THR A 6 9.29 -24.45 13.07
CA THR A 6 8.41 -24.01 14.15
C THR A 6 9.29 -23.75 15.37
N GLU A 7 9.86 -22.55 15.46
CA GLU A 7 10.50 -22.09 16.69
C GLU A 7 9.42 -21.79 17.74
N THR A 8 9.58 -22.37 18.93
CA THR A 8 8.72 -22.14 20.09
C THR A 8 8.93 -20.72 20.62
N PRO A 9 7.87 -19.94 20.91
CA PRO A 9 8.03 -18.59 21.46
C PRO A 9 8.84 -18.58 22.76
N THR A 10 9.87 -17.73 22.82
CA THR A 10 10.77 -17.57 23.98
C THR A 10 10.21 -16.64 25.05
N TYR A 11 9.22 -15.80 24.73
CA TYR A 11 8.61 -14.87 25.67
C TYR A 11 7.09 -15.06 25.70
N ASP A 12 6.48 -14.79 26.85
CA ASP A 12 5.03 -14.84 27.01
C ASP A 12 4.37 -13.56 26.49
N THR A 13 5.04 -12.42 26.62
CA THR A 13 4.55 -11.15 26.11
C THR A 13 5.65 -10.17 25.70
N PHE A 14 5.36 -9.38 24.68
CA PHE A 14 6.14 -8.21 24.25
C PHE A 14 5.45 -6.94 24.78
N ILE A 15 6.17 -6.03 25.43
CA ILE A 15 5.60 -4.78 25.94
C ILE A 15 5.99 -3.62 25.01
N SER A 16 5.01 -3.16 24.21
CA SER A 16 5.11 -2.02 23.32
C SER A 16 4.68 -0.74 24.04
N HIS A 17 5.52 0.29 24.01
CA HIS A 17 5.30 1.55 24.71
C HIS A 17 6.08 2.69 24.03
N ALA A 18 5.64 3.93 24.22
CA ALA A 18 6.44 5.10 23.83
C ALA A 18 7.64 5.25 24.78
N SER A 19 8.78 5.77 24.31
CA SER A 19 10.00 5.88 25.12
C SER A 19 9.81 6.71 26.40
N GLN A 20 8.88 7.68 26.37
CA GLN A 20 8.47 8.51 27.49
C GLN A 20 7.78 7.70 28.60
N ASP A 21 7.13 6.59 28.25
CA ASP A 21 6.38 5.72 29.16
C ASP A 21 7.22 4.56 29.73
N ASN A 22 8.53 4.55 29.46
CA ASN A 22 9.43 3.46 29.87
C ASN A 22 9.38 3.19 31.39
N GLY A 23 9.14 4.22 32.20
CA GLY A 23 8.95 4.06 33.65
C GLY A 23 7.75 3.17 34.02
N GLU A 24 6.61 3.37 33.37
CA GLU A 24 5.41 2.53 33.59
C GLU A 24 5.57 1.15 32.94
N ALA A 25 6.20 1.09 31.76
CA ALA A 25 6.50 -0.18 31.09
C ALA A 25 7.33 -1.12 31.95
N LEU A 26 8.38 -0.61 32.62
CA LEU A 26 9.21 -1.39 33.52
C LEU A 26 8.46 -1.83 34.79
N LYS A 27 7.54 -1.02 35.32
CA LYS A 27 6.70 -1.42 36.46
C LYS A 27 5.77 -2.58 36.11
N ILE A 28 5.08 -2.48 34.96
CA ILE A 28 4.20 -3.54 34.47
C ILE A 28 5.02 -4.80 34.14
N CYS A 29 6.18 -4.64 33.51
CA CYS A 29 7.10 -5.74 33.25
C CYS A 29 7.50 -6.48 34.54
N ALA A 30 7.95 -5.75 35.56
CA ALA A 30 8.34 -6.33 36.83
C ALA A 30 7.17 -7.04 37.53
N PHE A 31 5.96 -6.46 37.48
CA PHE A 31 4.75 -7.10 38.00
C PHE A 31 4.46 -8.44 37.30
N LEU A 32 4.48 -8.47 35.97
CA LEU A 32 4.20 -9.69 35.20
C LEU A 32 5.28 -10.77 35.41
N GLU A 33 6.55 -10.37 35.53
CA GLU A 33 7.66 -11.28 35.81
C GLU A 33 7.59 -11.87 37.23
N GLN A 34 7.12 -11.11 38.22
CA GLN A 34 6.83 -11.63 39.56
C GLN A 34 5.72 -12.70 39.56
N GLN A 35 4.83 -12.67 38.57
CA GLN A 35 3.79 -13.68 38.36
C GLN A 35 4.28 -14.88 37.50
N GLY A 36 5.57 -14.96 37.20
CA GLY A 36 6.21 -16.09 36.51
C GLY A 36 6.19 -16.03 34.98
N LEU A 37 5.83 -14.88 34.39
CA LEU A 37 5.86 -14.69 32.94
C LEU A 37 7.24 -14.22 32.47
N ARG A 38 7.60 -14.56 31.23
CA ARG A 38 8.78 -14.00 30.56
C ARG A 38 8.36 -12.82 29.67
N CYS A 39 8.79 -11.62 30.02
CA CYS A 39 8.49 -10.40 29.28
C CYS A 39 9.68 -9.98 28.41
N TRP A 40 9.38 -9.38 27.26
CA TRP A 40 10.35 -8.66 26.45
C TRP A 40 9.98 -7.17 26.42
N VAL A 41 10.89 -6.28 26.78
CA VAL A 41 10.67 -4.82 26.80
C VAL A 41 11.94 -4.08 26.37
N ALA A 42 11.79 -3.09 25.48
CA ALA A 42 12.88 -2.22 25.08
C ALA A 42 13.13 -1.09 26.12
N PRO A 43 14.34 -0.56 26.24
CA PRO A 43 15.59 -1.03 25.64
C PRO A 43 16.24 -2.20 26.40
N ARG A 44 15.64 -2.69 27.51
CA ARG A 44 16.24 -3.71 28.40
C ARG A 44 16.65 -4.98 27.66
N ASP A 45 15.78 -5.47 26.79
CA ASP A 45 15.93 -6.78 26.12
C ASP A 45 16.42 -6.64 24.66
N VAL A 46 16.87 -5.44 24.28
CA VAL A 46 17.47 -5.18 22.95
C VAL A 46 18.96 -5.50 22.98
N ASP A 47 19.42 -6.37 22.08
CA ASP A 47 20.85 -6.62 21.90
C ASP A 47 21.51 -5.45 21.15
N PHE A 48 22.34 -4.68 21.85
CA PHE A 48 23.05 -3.52 21.30
C PHE A 48 24.07 -3.85 20.20
N SER A 49 24.41 -5.13 20.01
CA SER A 49 25.29 -5.57 18.91
C SER A 49 24.59 -5.71 17.56
N ASN A 50 23.24 -5.73 17.55
CA ASN A 50 22.42 -5.89 16.37
C ASN A 50 21.73 -4.57 15.97
N HIS A 51 21.17 -4.54 14.76
CA HIS A 51 20.37 -3.40 14.29
C HIS A 51 19.06 -3.31 15.09
N TYR A 52 18.79 -2.16 15.71
CA TYR A 52 17.68 -1.98 16.66
C TYR A 52 16.30 -2.40 16.12
N PRO A 53 15.87 -2.02 14.91
CA PRO A 53 14.62 -2.53 14.32
C PRO A 53 14.55 -4.06 14.18
N ASP A 54 15.67 -4.73 13.92
CA ASP A 54 15.70 -6.19 13.76
C ASP A 54 15.46 -6.88 15.12
N GLU A 55 16.00 -6.34 16.21
CA GLU A 55 15.76 -6.82 17.57
C GLU A 55 14.30 -6.65 17.99
N ILE A 56 13.68 -5.52 17.64
CA ILE A 56 12.26 -5.28 17.87
C ILE A 56 11.40 -6.33 17.13
N VAL A 57 11.69 -6.56 15.84
CA VAL A 57 10.97 -7.58 15.05
C VAL A 57 11.17 -9.00 15.61
N LYS A 58 12.39 -9.34 16.05
CA LYS A 58 12.67 -10.61 16.72
C LYS A 58 11.92 -10.73 18.04
N GLY A 59 11.88 -9.67 18.86
CA GLY A 59 11.13 -9.61 20.11
C GLY A 59 9.65 -9.90 19.89
N VAL A 60 9.00 -9.18 18.96
CA VAL A 60 7.57 -9.39 18.64
C VAL A 60 7.33 -10.80 18.09
N ARG A 61 8.23 -11.30 17.23
CA ARG A 61 8.14 -12.65 16.67
C ARG A 61 8.25 -13.72 17.75
N ASN A 62 9.12 -13.55 18.74
CA ASN A 62 9.41 -14.55 19.76
C ASN A 62 8.50 -14.46 20.99
N SER A 63 7.54 -13.53 21.01
CA SER A 63 6.52 -13.40 22.04
C SER A 63 5.21 -14.09 21.67
N LYS A 64 4.49 -14.67 22.63
CA LYS A 64 3.15 -15.24 22.41
C LYS A 64 2.07 -14.18 22.24
N SER A 65 2.25 -13.02 22.86
CA SER A 65 1.32 -11.89 22.87
C SER A 65 2.06 -10.55 22.83
N LEU A 66 1.32 -9.47 22.62
CA LEU A 66 1.79 -8.10 22.75
C LEU A 66 0.90 -7.35 23.75
N ILE A 67 1.50 -6.66 24.72
CA ILE A 67 0.85 -5.66 25.55
C ILE A 67 1.23 -4.29 25.00
N LEU A 68 0.22 -3.50 24.63
CA LEU A 68 0.35 -2.13 24.18
C LEU A 68 0.03 -1.19 25.35
N LEU A 69 0.96 -0.33 25.71
CA LEU A 69 0.73 0.78 26.63
C LEU A 69 0.36 2.00 25.81
N LEU A 70 -0.87 2.48 26.00
CA LEU A 70 -1.45 3.59 25.26
C LEU A 70 -1.44 4.86 26.09
N SER A 71 -0.87 5.92 25.52
CA SER A 71 -0.68 7.26 26.07
C SER A 71 -0.75 8.31 24.95
N GLU A 72 -0.73 9.60 25.30
CA GLU A 72 -0.61 10.72 24.37
C GLU A 72 0.70 10.67 23.58
N HIS A 73 1.74 10.04 24.15
CA HIS A 73 3.05 9.88 23.52
C HIS A 73 3.08 8.76 22.46
N THR A 74 2.01 7.96 22.37
CA THR A 74 1.97 6.80 21.47
C THR A 74 1.92 7.17 19.99
N GLU A 75 1.28 8.29 19.62
CA GLU A 75 1.19 8.73 18.22
C GLU A 75 2.56 9.10 17.63
N ASP A 76 3.42 9.73 18.44
CA ASP A 76 4.77 10.16 18.02
C ASP A 76 5.82 9.04 18.17
N ALA A 77 5.43 7.86 18.69
CA ALA A 77 6.34 6.76 18.94
C ALA A 77 6.62 5.96 17.66
N GLN A 78 7.78 6.24 17.05
CA GLN A 78 8.22 5.67 15.76
C GLN A 78 8.01 4.15 15.60
N PHE A 79 8.23 3.36 16.66
CA PHE A 79 8.17 1.90 16.59
C PHE A 79 6.82 1.29 17.00
N VAL A 80 5.98 1.98 17.76
CA VAL A 80 4.78 1.38 18.37
C VAL A 80 3.78 0.92 17.29
N ALA A 81 3.49 1.77 16.30
CA ALA A 81 2.60 1.41 15.19
C ALA A 81 3.15 0.23 14.37
N MET A 82 4.47 0.19 14.17
CA MET A 82 5.14 -0.91 13.47
C MET A 82 5.08 -2.20 14.29
N GLU A 83 5.30 -2.14 15.60
CA GLU A 83 5.23 -3.28 16.51
C GLU A 83 3.83 -3.88 16.55
N VAL A 84 2.80 -3.04 16.61
CA VAL A 84 1.38 -3.47 16.56
C VAL A 84 1.06 -4.13 15.23
N GLU A 85 1.47 -3.54 14.11
CA GLU A 85 1.26 -4.13 12.78
C GLU A 85 2.00 -5.47 12.62
N ARG A 86 3.25 -5.56 13.10
CA ARG A 86 4.02 -6.81 13.11
C ARG A 86 3.36 -7.87 14.00
N ALA A 87 2.84 -7.49 15.16
CA ALA A 87 2.13 -8.39 16.06
C ALA A 87 0.87 -8.96 15.38
N ILE A 88 0.10 -8.14 14.66
CA ILE A 88 -1.04 -8.59 13.86
C ILE A 88 -0.59 -9.54 12.74
N HIS A 89 0.48 -9.17 12.01
CA HIS A 89 1.05 -10.01 10.96
C HIS A 89 1.46 -11.40 11.49
N TYR A 90 2.08 -11.46 12.67
CA TYR A 90 2.43 -12.71 13.36
C TYR A 90 1.28 -13.33 14.17
N ARG A 91 0.07 -12.76 14.11
CA ARG A 91 -1.15 -13.21 14.80
C ARG A 91 -0.98 -13.32 16.31
N ARG A 92 -0.25 -12.38 16.90
CA ARG A 92 -0.12 -12.23 18.36
C ARG A 92 -1.38 -11.56 18.89
N ARG A 93 -1.87 -12.05 20.03
CA ARG A 93 -2.96 -11.37 20.75
C ARG A 93 -2.42 -10.04 21.28
N ILE A 94 -3.19 -8.98 21.10
CA ILE A 94 -2.87 -7.64 21.60
C ILE A 94 -3.75 -7.35 22.81
N PHE A 95 -3.12 -6.99 23.92
CA PHE A 95 -3.76 -6.46 25.12
C PHE A 95 -3.44 -4.98 25.20
N THR A 96 -4.42 -4.12 25.40
CA THR A 96 -4.21 -2.67 25.46
C THR A 96 -4.46 -2.18 26.87
N ILE A 97 -3.42 -1.56 27.47
CA ILE A 97 -3.51 -0.87 28.75
C ILE A 97 -3.43 0.62 28.45
N ARG A 98 -4.46 1.38 28.82
CA ARG A 98 -4.43 2.84 28.71
C ARG A 98 -3.87 3.42 30.00
N LEU A 99 -2.76 4.14 29.88
CA LEU A 99 -2.11 4.82 31.01
C LEU A 99 -2.88 6.10 31.39
N GLU A 100 -3.57 6.70 30.42
CA GLU A 100 -4.35 7.92 30.55
C GLU A 100 -5.55 7.94 29.59
N GLU A 101 -6.47 8.88 29.78
CA GLU A 101 -7.73 8.97 29.03
C GLU A 101 -7.51 9.55 27.62
N VAL A 102 -6.87 8.76 26.77
CA VAL A 102 -6.59 9.08 25.37
C VAL A 102 -7.42 8.23 24.41
N GLY A 103 -7.73 8.82 23.25
CA GLY A 103 -8.30 8.11 22.12
C GLY A 103 -7.27 7.19 21.47
N VAL A 104 -7.74 6.27 20.63
CA VAL A 104 -6.83 5.50 19.76
C VAL A 104 -6.23 6.45 18.73
N PRO A 105 -4.90 6.54 18.62
CA PRO A 105 -4.28 7.40 17.62
C PRO A 105 -4.62 6.96 16.19
N PRO A 106 -4.72 7.89 15.22
CA PRO A 106 -5.04 7.58 13.82
C PRO A 106 -4.16 6.47 13.22
N SER A 107 -2.88 6.43 13.60
CA SER A 107 -1.92 5.41 13.19
C SER A 107 -2.29 3.98 13.63
N LEU A 108 -3.13 3.84 14.66
CA LEU A 108 -3.55 2.58 15.27
C LEU A 108 -5.04 2.24 15.07
N GLU A 109 -5.86 3.16 14.55
CA GLU A 109 -7.30 2.99 14.38
C GLU A 109 -7.67 1.75 13.56
N LEU A 110 -6.91 1.45 12.51
CA LEU A 110 -7.14 0.28 11.65
C LEU A 110 -6.77 -1.05 12.33
N PHE A 111 -5.91 -1.00 13.34
CA PHE A 111 -5.35 -2.18 13.99
C PHE A 111 -6.11 -2.54 15.27
N LEU A 112 -6.69 -1.54 15.96
CA LEU A 112 -7.37 -1.70 17.24
C LEU A 112 -8.90 -1.69 17.06
N GLY A 113 -9.42 -2.67 16.31
CA GLY A 113 -10.85 -2.85 16.08
C GLY A 113 -11.56 -3.59 17.23
N LEU A 114 -12.30 -2.86 18.06
CA LEU A 114 -13.05 -3.28 19.27
C LEU A 114 -12.20 -3.91 20.40
N PRO A 115 -11.36 -3.15 21.10
CA PRO A 115 -10.44 -3.74 22.08
C PRO A 115 -11.08 -3.80 23.48
N HIS A 116 -10.83 -4.89 24.20
CA HIS A 116 -11.02 -4.93 25.64
C HIS A 116 -9.90 -4.11 26.30
N TRP A 117 -10.18 -2.86 26.65
CA TRP A 117 -9.22 -1.98 27.33
C TRP A 117 -9.13 -2.28 28.82
N ILE A 118 -7.92 -2.08 29.34
CA ILE A 118 -7.65 -1.99 30.76
C ILE A 118 -7.22 -0.55 31.01
N ASP A 119 -8.07 0.21 31.70
CA ASP A 119 -7.82 1.61 32.00
C ASP A 119 -7.14 1.72 33.36
N GLN A 120 -6.00 2.41 33.43
CA GLN A 120 -5.24 2.57 34.69
C GLN A 120 -6.04 3.29 35.78
N TRP A 121 -7.00 4.15 35.39
CA TRP A 121 -7.89 4.88 36.29
C TRP A 121 -9.18 4.12 36.64
N ALA A 122 -9.43 2.95 36.06
CA ALA A 122 -10.62 2.18 36.39
C ALA A 122 -10.53 1.62 37.83
N PRO A 123 -11.63 1.62 38.60
CA PRO A 123 -11.64 1.07 39.96
C PRO A 123 -11.23 -0.41 40.05
N ASP A 124 -11.39 -1.16 38.95
CA ASP A 124 -11.04 -2.57 38.84
C ASP A 124 -9.70 -2.80 38.10
N TYR A 125 -8.89 -1.76 37.87
CA TYR A 125 -7.60 -1.84 37.19
C TYR A 125 -6.70 -2.95 37.74
N GLN A 126 -6.50 -2.96 39.06
CA GLN A 126 -5.63 -3.94 39.73
C GLN A 126 -6.11 -5.38 39.49
N HIS A 127 -7.41 -5.63 39.61
CA HIS A 127 -8.00 -6.94 39.38
C HIS A 127 -7.89 -7.37 37.91
N ARG A 128 -8.06 -6.44 36.96
CA ARG A 128 -7.86 -6.72 35.52
C ARG A 128 -6.40 -7.00 35.19
N LEU A 129 -5.47 -6.24 35.76
CA LEU A 129 -4.03 -6.45 35.59
C LEU A 129 -3.60 -7.82 36.13
N GLU A 130 -4.12 -8.22 37.30
CA GLU A 130 -3.90 -9.54 37.91
C GLU A 130 -4.51 -10.70 37.11
N SER A 131 -5.48 -10.43 36.22
CA SER A 131 -6.05 -11.45 35.32
C SER A 131 -5.18 -11.76 34.11
N ILE A 132 -4.28 -10.84 33.72
CA ILE A 132 -3.43 -10.98 32.51
C ILE A 132 -2.56 -12.24 32.59
N PRO A 133 -1.84 -12.55 33.68
CA PRO A 133 -1.04 -13.77 33.79
C PRO A 133 -1.82 -15.06 33.55
N ALA A 134 -3.03 -15.17 34.13
CA ALA A 134 -3.89 -16.33 33.93
C ALA A 134 -4.33 -16.47 32.47
N ILE A 135 -4.65 -15.35 31.81
CA ILE A 135 -5.01 -15.33 30.39
C ILE A 135 -3.81 -15.73 29.52
N LEU A 136 -2.62 -15.19 29.80
CA LEU A 136 -1.39 -15.46 29.04
C LEU A 136 -0.89 -16.90 29.22
N ALA A 137 -1.02 -17.47 30.42
CA ALA A 137 -0.71 -18.87 30.69
C ALA A 137 -1.62 -19.84 29.90
N GLY A 138 -2.87 -19.44 29.63
CA GLY A 138 -3.84 -20.21 28.83
C GLY A 138 -3.62 -20.15 27.31
N ILE A 139 -2.69 -19.32 26.81
CA ILE A 139 -2.40 -19.23 25.37
C ILE A 139 -1.50 -20.41 24.95
N SER A 140 -2.11 -21.50 24.45
CA SER A 140 -1.37 -22.59 23.83
C SER A 140 -0.87 -22.19 22.43
N SER A 141 0.36 -22.59 22.10
CA SER A 141 0.99 -22.38 20.78
C SER A 141 0.27 -23.09 19.63
N GLU A 142 -0.69 -23.97 19.92
CA GLU A 142 -1.44 -24.75 18.92
C GLU A 142 -2.64 -24.01 18.30
N SER A 143 -3.07 -22.88 18.85
CA SER A 143 -4.34 -22.23 18.44
C SER A 143 -4.34 -21.57 17.06
N PHE A 144 -3.26 -21.67 16.27
CA PHE A 144 -3.18 -21.03 14.95
C PHE A 144 -2.54 -21.90 13.85
N LYS A 145 -3.06 -23.11 13.62
CA LYS A 145 -2.90 -23.78 12.31
C LYS A 145 -3.89 -23.19 11.31
N ILE A 146 -3.43 -22.32 10.44
CA ILE A 146 -4.15 -21.92 9.22
C ILE A 146 -4.27 -23.17 8.35
N LYS A 147 -5.49 -23.66 8.10
CA LYS A 147 -5.74 -24.48 6.91
C LYS A 147 -5.65 -23.53 5.70
N PRO A 148 -4.66 -23.68 4.79
CA PRO A 148 -4.67 -22.89 3.56
C PRO A 148 -5.96 -23.18 2.77
N PRO A 149 -6.50 -22.22 2.01
CA PRO A 149 -7.69 -22.44 1.22
C PRO A 149 -7.37 -23.48 0.14
N SER A 150 -7.78 -24.73 0.37
CA SER A 150 -7.57 -25.79 -0.61
C SER A 150 -8.56 -25.62 -1.75
N PHE A 151 -8.04 -25.28 -2.93
CA PHE A 151 -8.75 -25.26 -4.22
C PHE A 151 -9.28 -26.65 -4.67
N GLN A 152 -9.29 -27.67 -3.79
CA GLN A 152 -9.57 -29.07 -4.13
C GLN A 152 -10.87 -29.64 -3.51
N GLN A 153 -11.74 -28.84 -2.90
CA GLN A 153 -12.96 -29.38 -2.27
C GLN A 153 -14.20 -29.51 -3.18
N LYS A 154 -14.11 -29.20 -4.48
CA LYS A 154 -15.22 -29.48 -5.43
C LYS A 154 -15.14 -30.86 -6.12
N ALA A 155 -14.00 -31.55 -6.07
CA ALA A 155 -13.85 -32.86 -6.74
C ALA A 155 -14.18 -34.07 -5.83
N VAL A 156 -14.07 -33.92 -4.51
CA VAL A 156 -14.12 -35.06 -3.57
C VAL A 156 -15.54 -35.40 -3.09
N HIS A 157 -16.52 -34.51 -3.26
CA HIS A 157 -17.90 -34.77 -2.83
C HIS A 157 -18.66 -35.73 -3.78
N PHE A 158 -18.19 -35.92 -5.02
CA PHE A 158 -18.79 -36.88 -5.95
C PHE A 158 -18.29 -38.32 -5.74
N ALA A 159 -17.07 -38.49 -5.21
CA ALA A 159 -16.41 -39.80 -5.10
C ALA A 159 -16.79 -40.60 -3.84
N LYS A 160 -17.53 -40.02 -2.88
CA LYS A 160 -17.86 -40.66 -1.59
C LYS A 160 -19.15 -41.49 -1.58
N LYS A 161 -19.89 -41.59 -2.69
CA LYS A 161 -21.15 -42.36 -2.73
C LYS A 161 -21.02 -43.79 -3.28
N ASN A 162 -19.93 -44.15 -3.97
CA ASN A 162 -19.80 -45.46 -4.64
C ASN A 162 -18.56 -46.28 -4.24
N SER A 163 -17.83 -45.93 -3.18
CA SER A 163 -16.54 -46.57 -2.85
C SER A 163 -16.64 -47.96 -2.22
N VAL A 164 -17.82 -48.43 -1.80
CA VAL A 164 -17.96 -49.77 -1.20
C VAL A 164 -18.08 -50.88 -2.26
N GLY A 165 -18.68 -50.61 -3.42
CA GLY A 165 -18.84 -51.61 -4.48
C GLY A 165 -17.56 -51.90 -5.29
N LEU A 166 -16.71 -50.90 -5.50
CA LEU A 166 -15.48 -51.03 -6.30
C LEU A 166 -14.39 -51.87 -5.61
N ILE A 167 -14.32 -51.81 -4.28
CA ILE A 167 -13.32 -52.56 -3.50
C ILE A 167 -13.65 -54.06 -3.52
N SER A 168 -14.93 -54.44 -3.49
CA SER A 168 -15.36 -55.85 -3.58
C SER A 168 -15.04 -56.48 -4.94
N VAL A 169 -15.22 -55.72 -6.03
CA VAL A 169 -14.91 -56.18 -7.39
C VAL A 169 -13.39 -56.30 -7.62
N ALA A 170 -12.61 -55.37 -7.08
CA ALA A 170 -11.15 -55.43 -7.17
C ALA A 170 -10.55 -56.62 -6.40
N ILE A 171 -11.11 -56.95 -5.23
CA ILE A 171 -10.68 -58.12 -4.44
C ILE A 171 -11.07 -59.42 -5.16
N LEU A 172 -12.27 -59.51 -5.74
CA LEU A 172 -12.67 -60.68 -6.53
C LEU A 172 -11.83 -60.86 -7.80
N LEU A 173 -11.47 -59.78 -8.49
CA LEU A 173 -10.58 -59.81 -9.65
C LEU A 173 -9.15 -60.20 -9.26
N PHE A 174 -8.64 -59.73 -8.12
CA PHE A 174 -7.32 -60.10 -7.61
C PHE A 174 -7.23 -61.61 -7.30
N PHE A 175 -8.25 -62.18 -6.68
CA PHE A 175 -8.31 -63.63 -6.42
C PHE A 175 -8.56 -64.46 -7.69
N ALA A 176 -9.30 -63.93 -8.67
CA ALA A 176 -9.48 -64.59 -9.97
C ALA A 176 -8.17 -64.64 -10.80
N VAL A 177 -7.34 -63.58 -10.73
CA VAL A 177 -6.04 -63.54 -11.42
C VAL A 177 -5.03 -64.48 -10.76
N LEU A 178 -5.00 -64.56 -9.42
CA LEU A 178 -4.10 -65.46 -8.69
C LEU A 178 -4.39 -66.95 -8.89
N LEU A 179 -5.65 -67.33 -9.19
CA LEU A 179 -6.03 -68.72 -9.44
C LEU A 179 -5.75 -69.20 -10.87
N VAL A 180 -5.46 -68.29 -11.81
CA VAL A 180 -5.23 -68.62 -13.23
C VAL A 180 -3.73 -68.59 -13.61
N THR A 181 -2.85 -68.08 -12.74
CA THR A 181 -1.41 -67.95 -13.02
C THR A 181 -0.52 -69.04 -12.39
N PRO A 182 -0.82 -70.33 -12.58
CA PRO A 182 0.28 -71.28 -12.67
C PRO A 182 0.18 -72.15 -13.93
N TRP A 183 -0.21 -71.60 -15.09
CA TRP A 183 -0.19 -72.34 -16.35
C TRP A 183 0.03 -71.46 -17.60
N VAL A 184 1.09 -70.63 -17.61
CA VAL A 184 1.67 -70.11 -18.86
C VAL A 184 3.19 -70.04 -18.73
N GLY A 185 3.84 -70.97 -19.43
CA GLY A 185 5.11 -70.80 -20.16
C GLY A 185 6.27 -70.06 -19.50
N SER A 186 7.30 -70.83 -19.17
CA SER A 186 8.70 -70.41 -19.04
C SER A 186 9.16 -69.48 -20.19
N ASN A 187 9.58 -68.26 -19.84
CA ASN A 187 10.65 -67.53 -20.53
C ASN A 187 11.36 -66.63 -19.49
N PRO A 188 12.57 -66.97 -19.02
CA PRO A 188 13.34 -66.10 -18.16
C PRO A 188 14.34 -65.34 -19.02
N ASP A 189 13.92 -64.28 -19.69
CA ASP A 189 14.87 -63.22 -20.02
C ASP A 189 14.95 -62.34 -18.77
N THR A 190 15.78 -62.77 -17.81
CA THR A 190 16.21 -61.89 -16.74
C THR A 190 16.90 -60.69 -17.39
N PRO A 191 16.52 -59.44 -17.03
CA PRO A 191 17.17 -58.27 -17.60
C PRO A 191 18.66 -58.33 -17.31
N ASP A 192 19.49 -58.24 -18.35
CA ASP A 192 20.95 -58.26 -18.19
C ASP A 192 21.37 -57.13 -17.25
N ILE A 193 22.12 -57.48 -16.20
CA ILE A 193 22.66 -56.51 -15.24
C ILE A 193 24.02 -56.06 -15.75
N VAL A 194 24.17 -54.76 -15.99
CA VAL A 194 25.43 -54.16 -16.42
C VAL A 194 26.29 -53.89 -15.19
N GLU A 195 27.40 -54.62 -15.06
CA GLU A 195 28.32 -54.52 -13.92
C GLU A 195 29.46 -53.51 -14.14
N SER A 196 29.95 -53.34 -15.37
CA SER A 196 31.05 -52.42 -15.73
C SER A 196 30.80 -51.68 -17.06
N ILE A 197 31.56 -50.61 -17.28
CA ILE A 197 31.65 -49.91 -18.57
C ILE A 197 33.05 -50.16 -19.10
N ASP A 198 33.15 -50.94 -20.17
CA ASP A 198 34.44 -51.37 -20.72
C ASP A 198 35.11 -50.24 -21.53
N GLU A 199 34.31 -49.36 -22.14
CA GLU A 199 34.78 -48.21 -22.92
C GLU A 199 33.82 -47.02 -22.82
N PHE A 200 34.37 -45.83 -22.61
CA PHE A 200 33.62 -44.57 -22.60
C PHE A 200 33.66 -43.94 -24.00
N SER A 201 32.67 -44.25 -24.84
CA SER A 201 32.58 -43.74 -26.22
C SER A 201 31.24 -43.08 -26.54
N ASP A 202 31.21 -42.32 -27.63
CA ASP A 202 30.01 -41.64 -28.15
C ASP A 202 28.92 -42.61 -28.67
N GLU A 203 29.22 -43.91 -28.77
CA GLU A 203 28.24 -44.96 -29.07
C GLU A 203 27.40 -45.38 -27.84
N VAL A 204 27.96 -45.18 -26.63
CA VAL A 204 27.35 -45.60 -25.35
C VAL A 204 26.61 -44.44 -24.68
N PHE A 205 27.04 -43.21 -24.95
CA PHE A 205 26.54 -41.99 -24.34
C PHE A 205 25.82 -41.10 -25.36
N SER A 206 24.97 -40.21 -24.84
CA SER A 206 24.37 -39.14 -25.63
C SER A 206 24.28 -37.87 -24.79
N ALA A 207 24.38 -36.70 -25.42
CA ALA A 207 24.17 -35.43 -24.74
C ALA A 207 22.87 -34.78 -25.24
N THR A 208 21.95 -34.50 -24.32
CA THR A 208 20.65 -33.93 -24.65
C THR A 208 20.48 -32.56 -23.98
N ALA A 209 20.10 -31.56 -24.76
CA ALA A 209 19.67 -30.28 -24.22
C ALA A 209 18.20 -30.38 -23.80
N SER A 210 17.87 -30.01 -22.56
CA SER A 210 16.51 -30.08 -22.07
C SER A 210 16.13 -28.89 -21.19
N GLN A 211 14.83 -28.63 -21.11
CA GLN A 211 14.26 -27.61 -20.24
C GLN A 211 13.01 -28.19 -19.56
N SER A 212 12.93 -28.11 -18.24
CA SER A 212 11.74 -28.55 -17.50
C SER A 212 10.55 -27.63 -17.77
N SER A 213 9.33 -28.17 -17.65
CA SER A 213 8.05 -27.45 -17.81
C SER A 213 7.83 -26.31 -16.82
N VAL A 214 8.65 -26.22 -15.77
CA VAL A 214 8.70 -25.11 -14.81
C VAL A 214 10.01 -24.36 -15.05
N SER A 215 9.94 -23.06 -15.32
CA SER A 215 11.08 -22.16 -15.65
C SER A 215 12.34 -22.45 -14.82
N ARG A 216 13.31 -23.15 -15.44
CA ARG A 216 14.66 -23.46 -14.93
C ARG A 216 15.73 -23.11 -15.99
N PRO A 217 17.03 -23.05 -15.64
CA PRO A 217 18.10 -22.99 -16.64
C PRO A 217 17.95 -24.13 -17.65
N ILE A 218 18.28 -23.86 -18.92
CA ILE A 218 18.44 -24.92 -19.91
C ILE A 218 19.64 -25.74 -19.48
N LYS A 219 19.51 -27.06 -19.53
CA LYS A 219 20.59 -27.98 -19.13
C LYS A 219 21.03 -28.81 -20.31
N VAL A 220 22.31 -29.14 -20.32
CA VAL A 220 22.82 -30.26 -21.12
C VAL A 220 23.09 -31.40 -20.16
N THR A 221 22.43 -32.52 -20.42
CA THR A 221 22.56 -33.76 -19.64
C THR A 221 23.35 -34.76 -20.47
N LEU A 222 24.32 -35.40 -19.84
CA LEU A 222 24.96 -36.59 -20.38
C LEU A 222 24.12 -37.80 -19.97
N ASP A 223 23.38 -38.34 -20.92
CA ASP A 223 22.57 -39.53 -20.76
C ASP A 223 23.41 -40.75 -21.17
N GLY A 224 23.80 -41.57 -20.20
CA GLY A 224 24.44 -42.86 -20.47
C GLY A 224 23.41 -43.94 -20.82
N TYR A 225 23.82 -44.90 -21.65
CA TYR A 225 23.11 -46.18 -21.81
C TYR A 225 21.74 -46.11 -22.52
N SER A 226 21.60 -45.20 -23.49
CA SER A 226 20.39 -45.04 -24.32
C SER A 226 20.00 -46.30 -25.11
N ARG A 227 20.96 -47.19 -25.43
CA ARG A 227 20.69 -48.47 -26.10
C ARG A 227 20.37 -49.64 -25.18
N ALA A 228 20.99 -49.82 -24.01
CA ALA A 228 20.69 -51.00 -23.19
C ALA A 228 19.33 -50.92 -22.47
N LEU A 229 18.80 -49.71 -22.24
CA LEU A 229 17.42 -49.54 -21.78
C LEU A 229 16.38 -49.82 -22.89
N SER A 230 16.76 -49.74 -24.17
CA SER A 230 15.90 -50.18 -25.27
C SER A 230 15.79 -51.71 -25.39
N GLY A 231 16.71 -52.45 -24.75
CA GLY A 231 16.75 -53.92 -24.68
C GLY A 231 16.35 -54.54 -23.34
N GLY A 232 15.98 -53.74 -22.34
CA GLY A 232 15.52 -54.22 -21.03
C GLY A 232 16.59 -54.41 -19.95
N SER A 233 17.86 -54.05 -20.19
CA SER A 233 18.97 -54.20 -19.22
C SER A 233 18.90 -53.16 -18.07
N ILE A 234 19.45 -53.50 -16.89
CA ILE A 234 19.44 -52.65 -15.69
C ILE A 234 20.89 -52.40 -15.21
N LEU A 235 21.22 -51.16 -14.86
CA LEU A 235 22.54 -50.82 -14.28
C LEU A 235 22.67 -51.42 -12.87
N SER A 236 23.83 -51.99 -12.55
CA SER A 236 24.08 -52.50 -11.20
C SER A 236 24.11 -51.37 -10.16
N PRO A 237 23.72 -51.65 -8.89
CA PRO A 237 23.81 -50.66 -7.81
C PRO A 237 25.24 -50.14 -7.56
N SER A 238 26.28 -50.94 -7.82
CA SER A 238 27.67 -50.51 -7.73
C SER A 238 28.00 -49.47 -8.80
N LEU A 239 27.55 -49.67 -10.03
CA LEU A 239 27.79 -48.76 -11.15
C LEU A 239 27.01 -47.45 -11.01
N ILE A 240 25.78 -47.49 -10.51
CA ILE A 240 24.95 -46.29 -10.23
C ILE A 240 25.61 -45.39 -9.17
N ASN A 241 26.29 -45.99 -8.19
CA ASN A 241 26.91 -45.27 -7.08
C ASN A 241 28.34 -44.80 -7.39
N LYS A 242 28.93 -45.18 -8.53
CA LYS A 242 30.24 -44.63 -8.96
C LYS A 242 30.14 -43.14 -9.29
N GLN A 243 31.20 -42.40 -8.95
CA GLN A 243 31.35 -40.99 -9.26
C GLN A 243 32.42 -40.78 -10.32
N TYR A 244 32.17 -39.85 -11.22
CA TYR A 244 33.03 -39.49 -12.33
C TYR A 244 33.31 -37.99 -12.29
N GLU A 245 34.54 -37.60 -12.60
CA GLU A 245 34.86 -36.22 -12.97
C GLU A 245 34.55 -36.05 -14.46
N ILE A 246 33.58 -35.19 -14.77
CA ILE A 246 33.05 -35.01 -16.13
C ILE A 246 33.25 -33.56 -16.53
N THR A 247 33.94 -33.33 -17.65
CA THR A 247 34.15 -32.01 -18.22
C THR A 247 33.29 -31.83 -19.44
N PHE A 248 32.46 -30.79 -19.45
CA PHE A 248 31.67 -30.32 -20.59
C PHE A 248 32.38 -29.10 -21.20
N ASP A 249 32.83 -29.22 -22.45
CA ASP A 249 33.52 -28.18 -23.20
C ASP A 249 32.69 -27.79 -24.43
N PHE A 250 32.03 -26.63 -24.37
CA PHE A 250 31.13 -26.16 -25.41
C PHE A 250 31.89 -25.34 -26.46
N ASP A 251 31.47 -25.44 -27.72
CA ASP A 251 32.08 -24.70 -28.83
C ASP A 251 31.88 -23.18 -28.80
N ASN A 252 31.13 -22.65 -27.83
CA ASN A 252 30.92 -21.23 -27.59
C ASN A 252 31.87 -20.65 -26.52
N GLY A 253 32.80 -21.44 -25.99
CA GLY A 253 33.76 -21.05 -24.96
C GLY A 253 33.29 -21.27 -23.52
N GLN A 254 32.08 -21.81 -23.31
CA GLN A 254 31.66 -22.29 -21.99
C GLN A 254 32.38 -23.60 -21.68
N LYS A 255 32.96 -23.72 -20.47
CA LYS A 255 33.57 -24.97 -20.00
C LYS A 255 33.25 -25.20 -18.52
N GLU A 256 32.71 -26.36 -18.19
CA GLU A 256 32.35 -26.73 -16.82
C GLU A 256 32.80 -28.15 -16.50
N THR A 257 33.43 -28.34 -15.33
CA THR A 257 33.80 -29.66 -14.81
C THR A 257 32.98 -29.94 -13.55
N ILE A 258 32.34 -31.10 -13.49
CA ILE A 258 31.49 -31.53 -12.39
C ILE A 258 31.90 -32.92 -11.88
N ILE A 259 31.59 -33.22 -10.62
CA ILE A 259 31.63 -34.59 -10.10
C ILE A 259 30.20 -35.10 -10.02
N ALA A 260 29.87 -36.13 -10.79
CA ALA A 260 28.52 -36.66 -10.90
C ALA A 260 28.51 -38.18 -11.12
N GLY A 261 27.36 -38.81 -10.85
CA GLY A 261 27.10 -40.19 -11.26
C GLY A 261 26.49 -40.24 -12.67
N LEU A 262 26.37 -41.44 -13.24
CA LEU A 262 25.89 -41.63 -14.61
C LEU A 262 24.41 -41.25 -14.82
N THR A 263 23.64 -41.11 -13.74
CA THR A 263 22.20 -40.82 -13.78
C THR A 263 21.86 -39.35 -13.52
N ASN A 264 22.87 -38.50 -13.22
CA ASN A 264 22.65 -37.11 -12.82
C ASN A 264 23.70 -36.11 -13.34
N ALA A 265 24.48 -36.48 -14.35
CA ALA A 265 25.48 -35.62 -14.98
C ALA A 265 24.82 -34.54 -15.86
N SER A 266 24.71 -33.31 -15.34
CA SER A 266 24.15 -32.18 -16.10
C SER A 266 24.80 -30.85 -15.73
N VAL A 267 24.98 -29.98 -16.72
CA VAL A 267 25.47 -28.60 -16.57
C VAL A 267 24.43 -27.60 -17.09
N ASN A 268 24.43 -26.38 -16.54
CA ASN A 268 23.54 -25.33 -17.01
C ASN A 268 24.16 -24.67 -18.24
N VAL A 269 23.34 -24.26 -19.21
CA VAL A 269 23.84 -23.48 -20.36
C VAL A 269 23.94 -22.01 -19.97
N ASP A 270 25.08 -21.37 -20.27
CA ASP A 270 25.25 -19.94 -20.12
C ASP A 270 24.59 -19.20 -21.30
N GLU A 271 23.44 -18.59 -21.02
CA GLU A 271 22.64 -17.86 -22.01
C GLU A 271 23.21 -16.48 -22.38
N THR A 272 24.29 -16.04 -21.73
CA THR A 272 24.98 -14.78 -22.07
C THR A 272 25.99 -14.95 -23.21
N LEU A 273 26.38 -16.19 -23.51
CA LEU A 273 27.30 -16.54 -24.60
C LEU A 273 26.53 -16.85 -25.90
N PRO A 274 27.21 -16.86 -27.07
CA PRO A 274 26.63 -17.39 -28.30
C PRO A 274 26.09 -18.81 -28.10
N ILE A 275 25.01 -19.17 -28.81
CA ILE A 275 24.39 -20.49 -28.65
C ILE A 275 25.34 -21.57 -29.18
N ALA A 276 25.76 -22.49 -28.31
CA ALA A 276 26.59 -23.63 -28.66
C ALA A 276 25.89 -24.56 -29.66
N THR A 277 26.65 -25.15 -30.59
CA THR A 277 26.13 -26.14 -31.55
C THR A 277 26.55 -27.56 -31.23
N ARG A 278 27.60 -27.72 -30.42
CA ARG A 278 28.14 -29.01 -29.97
C ARG A 278 28.78 -28.89 -28.59
N VAL A 279 28.92 -30.03 -27.92
CA VAL A 279 29.66 -30.16 -26.67
C VAL A 279 30.64 -31.32 -26.77
N ALA A 280 31.89 -31.07 -26.41
CA ALA A 280 32.90 -32.11 -26.20
C ALA A 280 32.91 -32.50 -24.72
N ILE A 281 32.90 -33.80 -24.44
CA ILE A 281 32.80 -34.35 -23.09
C ILE A 281 33.95 -35.30 -22.83
N THR A 282 34.65 -35.11 -21.72
CA THR A 282 35.65 -36.04 -21.18
C THR A 282 35.24 -36.50 -19.80
N MET A 283 35.47 -37.78 -19.51
CA MET A 283 35.08 -38.43 -18.26
C MET A 283 36.28 -39.14 -17.63
N ARG A 284 36.44 -39.00 -16.31
CA ARG A 284 37.45 -39.74 -15.53
C ARG A 284 36.79 -40.50 -14.39
N ASP A 285 37.01 -41.81 -14.31
CA ASP A 285 36.58 -42.63 -13.17
C ASP A 285 37.48 -42.29 -11.96
N LEU A 286 36.85 -41.80 -10.89
CA LEU A 286 37.55 -41.41 -9.66
C LEU A 286 38.00 -42.60 -8.80
N HIS A 287 37.60 -43.83 -9.15
CA HIS A 287 37.92 -45.05 -8.40
C HIS A 287 38.97 -45.92 -9.10
N GLU A 288 39.03 -45.88 -10.43
CA GLU A 288 39.88 -46.75 -11.26
C GLU A 288 40.91 -45.98 -12.10
N ASP A 289 40.96 -44.65 -11.96
CA ASP A 289 41.90 -43.72 -12.60
C ASP A 289 41.95 -43.85 -14.14
N SER A 290 40.86 -44.31 -14.74
CA SER A 290 40.64 -44.40 -16.19
C SER A 290 40.00 -43.12 -16.72
N THR A 291 40.45 -42.65 -17.89
CA THR A 291 39.91 -41.46 -18.55
C THR A 291 39.40 -41.82 -19.94
N SER A 292 38.24 -41.29 -20.34
CA SER A 292 37.69 -41.44 -21.68
C SER A 292 38.50 -40.68 -22.72
N GLU A 293 38.39 -41.07 -23.99
CA GLU A 293 38.67 -40.15 -25.08
C GLU A 293 37.63 -39.01 -25.12
N GLU A 294 37.90 -37.97 -25.90
CA GLU A 294 36.99 -36.84 -26.06
C GLU A 294 35.79 -37.26 -26.93
N MET A 295 34.59 -37.21 -26.35
CA MET A 295 33.34 -37.54 -27.03
C MET A 295 32.64 -36.24 -27.46
N THR A 296 32.34 -36.08 -28.75
CA THR A 296 31.68 -34.86 -29.26
C THR A 296 30.23 -35.13 -29.63
N PHE A 297 29.31 -34.36 -29.05
CA PHE A 297 27.87 -34.49 -29.28
C PHE A 297 27.26 -33.23 -29.90
N PRO A 298 26.44 -33.34 -30.98
CA PRO A 298 25.70 -32.21 -31.52
C PRO A 298 24.53 -31.82 -30.61
N LEU A 299 24.21 -30.53 -30.52
CA LEU A 299 23.12 -29.98 -29.69
C LEU A 299 22.03 -29.30 -30.54
N PRO A 300 21.35 -30.01 -31.46
CA PRO A 300 20.41 -29.41 -32.41
C PRO A 300 19.20 -28.76 -31.74
N GLU A 301 18.78 -29.25 -30.57
CA GLU A 301 17.62 -28.74 -29.83
C GLU A 301 17.91 -27.44 -29.07
N LEU A 302 19.18 -27.12 -28.80
CA LEU A 302 19.55 -26.03 -27.91
C LEU A 302 19.09 -24.66 -28.44
N ALA A 303 19.26 -24.41 -29.73
CA ALA A 303 18.82 -23.15 -30.35
C ALA A 303 17.29 -22.95 -30.26
N LEU A 304 16.52 -24.03 -30.41
CA LEU A 304 15.06 -24.00 -30.29
C LEU A 304 14.64 -23.75 -28.84
N LEU A 305 15.30 -24.39 -27.87
CA LEU A 305 15.04 -24.21 -26.44
C LEU A 305 15.36 -22.78 -25.98
N VAL A 306 16.50 -22.22 -26.39
CA VAL A 306 16.86 -20.83 -26.07
C VAL A 306 15.84 -19.85 -26.66
N LYS A 307 15.42 -20.06 -27.91
CA LYS A 307 14.39 -19.22 -28.56
C LYS A 307 13.04 -19.33 -27.85
N LYS A 308 12.61 -20.56 -27.52
CA LYS A 308 11.36 -20.81 -26.79
C LYS A 308 11.38 -20.14 -25.42
N LYS A 309 12.45 -20.32 -24.65
CA LYS A 309 12.63 -19.70 -23.33
C LYS A 309 12.59 -18.17 -23.39
N LYS A 310 13.26 -17.56 -24.38
CA LYS A 310 13.20 -16.10 -24.60
C LYS A 310 11.76 -15.64 -24.88
N SER A 311 11.03 -16.35 -25.75
CA SER A 311 9.63 -16.06 -26.05
C SER A 311 8.71 -16.20 -24.83
N GLU A 312 8.90 -17.25 -24.02
CA GLU A 312 8.14 -17.48 -22.78
C GLU A 312 8.45 -16.40 -21.74
N THR A 313 9.70 -15.96 -21.65
CA THR A 313 10.12 -14.87 -20.75
C THR A 313 9.45 -13.55 -21.14
N VAL A 314 9.43 -13.22 -22.44
CA VAL A 314 8.72 -12.04 -22.96
C VAL A 314 7.22 -12.12 -22.68
N ALA A 315 6.59 -13.27 -22.95
CA ALA A 315 5.16 -13.48 -22.68
C ALA A 315 4.83 -13.35 -21.19
N THR A 316 5.68 -13.90 -20.32
CA THR A 316 5.53 -13.83 -18.86
C THR A 316 5.68 -12.38 -18.37
N LEU A 317 6.70 -11.66 -18.85
CA LEU A 317 6.91 -10.26 -18.50
C LEU A 317 5.73 -9.39 -18.97
N LYS A 318 5.29 -9.54 -20.23
CA LYS A 318 4.10 -8.87 -20.77
C LYS A 318 2.84 -9.16 -19.95
N GLY A 319 2.65 -10.42 -19.52
CA GLY A 319 1.58 -10.81 -18.60
C GLY A 319 1.64 -10.07 -17.26
N SER A 320 2.83 -9.93 -16.68
CA SER A 320 3.02 -9.17 -15.43
C SER A 320 2.80 -7.66 -15.59
N LEU A 321 3.09 -7.10 -16.76
CA LEU A 321 2.89 -5.68 -17.06
C LEU A 321 1.40 -5.30 -17.22
N ASN A 322 0.51 -6.27 -17.49
CA ASN A 322 -0.94 -6.05 -17.50
C ASN A 322 -1.57 -5.95 -16.09
N ASN A 323 -0.76 -5.96 -15.03
CA ASN A 323 -1.21 -5.75 -13.66
C ASN A 323 -1.07 -4.26 -13.28
N PRO A 324 -2.10 -3.63 -12.69
CA PRO A 324 -2.01 -2.24 -12.20
C PRO A 324 -0.84 -2.00 -11.24
N GLY A 325 -0.41 -3.02 -10.49
CA GLY A 325 0.73 -2.95 -9.58
C GLY A 325 2.11 -3.08 -10.24
N SER A 326 2.18 -3.15 -11.58
CA SER A 326 3.43 -3.23 -12.37
C SER A 326 4.19 -1.92 -12.43
N LEU A 327 3.50 -0.79 -12.25
CA LEU A 327 4.09 0.51 -11.99
C LEU A 327 4.06 0.74 -10.48
N ARG A 328 5.16 1.21 -9.92
CA ARG A 328 5.28 1.53 -8.49
C ARG A 328 5.89 2.90 -8.33
N CYS A 329 5.09 3.83 -7.86
CA CYS A 329 5.54 5.16 -7.45
C CYS A 329 5.74 5.15 -5.94
N GLU A 330 6.98 5.37 -5.51
CA GLU A 330 7.39 5.30 -4.11
C GLU A 330 8.03 6.63 -3.70
N LEU A 331 7.78 7.04 -2.45
CA LEU A 331 8.61 7.99 -1.72
C LEU A 331 9.72 7.16 -1.07
N THR A 332 10.96 7.26 -1.54
CA THR A 332 12.07 6.50 -0.93
C THR A 332 12.48 7.09 0.42
N LEU A 333 13.05 6.30 1.33
CA LEU A 333 13.55 6.78 2.63
C LEU A 333 14.70 7.81 2.52
N GLU A 334 15.52 7.74 1.46
CA GLU A 334 16.46 8.81 1.10
C GLU A 334 15.77 10.07 0.53
N GLN A 335 14.50 9.93 0.12
CA GLN A 335 13.59 11.00 -0.32
C GLN A 335 12.65 11.41 0.82
N MET A 336 13.21 11.96 1.90
CA MET A 336 12.48 12.93 2.74
C MET A 336 12.07 14.21 1.96
N TYR A 337 11.81 14.10 0.66
CA TYR A 337 11.47 15.18 -0.26
C TYR A 337 10.37 14.70 -1.19
N ALA A 338 9.13 14.95 -0.77
CA ALA A 338 8.10 15.69 -1.49
C ALA A 338 7.61 15.18 -2.88
N PHE A 339 8.43 14.54 -3.72
CA PHE A 339 8.16 14.14 -5.10
C PHE A 339 8.29 12.61 -5.29
N PRO A 340 7.22 11.88 -5.66
CA PRO A 340 7.30 10.44 -5.89
C PRO A 340 8.08 10.12 -7.18
N ILE A 341 8.88 9.05 -7.15
CA ILE A 341 9.53 8.50 -8.35
C ILE A 341 8.94 7.13 -8.64
N CYS A 342 8.58 6.90 -9.90
CA CYS A 342 8.01 5.65 -10.38
C CYS A 342 9.07 4.72 -10.97
N ARG A 343 8.89 3.42 -10.75
CA ARG A 343 9.69 2.32 -11.32
C ARG A 343 8.75 1.22 -11.84
N ILE A 344 9.21 0.46 -12.82
CA ILE A 344 8.48 -0.72 -13.33
C ILE A 344 8.99 -1.98 -12.60
N GLY A 345 8.06 -2.73 -12.02
CA GLY A 345 8.35 -3.96 -11.29
C GLY A 345 7.30 -4.27 -10.22
N ASN A 346 7.59 -5.27 -9.41
CA ASN A 346 6.72 -5.63 -8.29
C ASN A 346 7.16 -4.92 -7.00
N ALA A 347 6.48 -5.21 -5.89
CA ALA A 347 6.77 -4.60 -4.59
C ALA A 347 8.21 -4.82 -4.10
N ILE A 348 8.84 -5.93 -4.49
CA ILE A 348 10.15 -6.37 -3.97
C ILE A 348 11.29 -6.02 -4.92
N LYS A 349 11.06 -6.06 -6.25
CA LYS A 349 12.11 -5.97 -7.26
C LYS A 349 11.69 -5.17 -8.49
N SER A 350 12.59 -4.30 -8.97
CA SER A 350 12.48 -3.65 -10.27
C SER A 350 12.83 -4.62 -11.41
N VAL A 351 12.21 -4.40 -12.57
CA VAL A 351 12.62 -5.09 -13.80
C VAL A 351 13.80 -4.33 -14.41
N PRO A 352 14.91 -5.01 -14.75
CA PRO A 352 16.06 -4.36 -15.39
C PRO A 352 15.67 -3.67 -16.69
N PHE A 353 16.22 -2.48 -16.94
CA PHE A 353 15.94 -1.65 -18.10
C PHE A 353 16.19 -2.39 -19.42
N ALA A 354 17.29 -3.15 -19.51
CA ALA A 354 17.58 -3.98 -20.68
C ALA A 354 16.48 -5.01 -20.98
N GLN A 355 15.83 -5.57 -19.95
CA GLN A 355 14.70 -6.49 -20.14
C GLN A 355 13.45 -5.72 -20.60
N LEU A 356 13.18 -4.56 -20.01
CA LEU A 356 12.07 -3.70 -20.43
C LEU A 356 12.20 -3.30 -21.90
N GLN A 357 13.41 -2.95 -22.37
CA GLN A 357 13.67 -2.59 -23.77
C GLN A 357 13.35 -3.70 -24.78
N THR A 358 13.31 -4.97 -24.36
CA THR A 358 12.93 -6.07 -25.26
C THR A 358 11.42 -6.19 -25.48
N VAL A 359 10.61 -5.64 -24.56
CA VAL A 359 9.16 -5.84 -24.52
C VAL A 359 8.37 -4.55 -24.69
N ILE A 360 8.85 -3.42 -24.15
CA ILE A 360 8.17 -2.13 -24.13
C ILE A 360 8.82 -1.18 -25.14
N ASP A 361 8.01 -0.60 -26.02
CA ASP A 361 8.39 0.49 -26.91
C ASP A 361 8.30 1.84 -26.17
N LYS A 362 7.12 2.14 -25.63
CA LYS A 362 6.87 3.36 -24.84
C LYS A 362 5.85 3.14 -23.73
N VAL A 363 5.93 3.98 -22.71
CA VAL A 363 4.95 4.12 -21.64
C VAL A 363 4.31 5.48 -21.76
N VAL A 364 2.99 5.53 -21.65
CA VAL A 364 2.24 6.79 -21.74
C VAL A 364 1.48 6.99 -20.43
N PHE A 365 1.49 8.23 -19.93
CA PHE A 365 0.92 8.64 -18.65
C PHE A 365 -0.10 9.76 -18.84
N SER A 366 -1.05 9.85 -17.90
CA SER A 366 -1.99 10.96 -17.80
C SER A 366 -2.51 11.19 -16.38
N ASP A 367 -2.84 12.45 -16.08
CA ASP A 367 -3.48 12.89 -14.84
C ASP A 367 -5.00 12.66 -14.85
N SER A 368 -5.59 12.43 -16.03
CA SER A 368 -7.00 12.04 -16.22
C SER A 368 -7.18 11.21 -17.49
N SER A 369 -8.23 10.40 -17.60
CA SER A 369 -8.47 9.51 -18.76
C SER A 369 -8.68 10.21 -20.11
N GLY A 370 -8.61 11.55 -20.18
CA GLY A 370 -8.95 12.35 -21.36
C GLY A 370 -7.80 12.74 -22.31
N GLN A 371 -6.57 12.94 -21.83
CA GLN A 371 -5.44 13.37 -22.68
C GLN A 371 -4.10 12.80 -22.23
N MET A 372 -3.68 11.71 -22.88
CA MET A 372 -2.41 11.02 -22.67
C MET A 372 -1.23 11.81 -23.27
N THR A 373 -0.69 12.78 -22.53
CA THR A 373 0.31 13.75 -23.05
C THR A 373 1.76 13.45 -22.68
N ASN A 374 1.99 12.64 -21.64
CA ASN A 374 3.32 12.36 -21.11
C ASN A 374 3.83 11.00 -21.62
N ILE A 375 4.95 10.98 -22.33
CA ILE A 375 5.47 9.79 -23.01
C ILE A 375 6.90 9.51 -22.57
N VAL A 376 7.19 8.25 -22.26
CA VAL A 376 8.55 7.72 -22.05
C VAL A 376 8.80 6.62 -23.07
N SER A 377 9.58 6.91 -24.11
CA SER A 377 10.06 5.90 -25.06
C SER A 377 11.31 5.23 -24.52
N LEU A 378 11.47 3.92 -24.72
CA LEU A 378 12.60 3.16 -24.18
C LEU A 378 13.72 2.92 -25.21
N ASN A 379 13.42 3.00 -26.51
CA ASN A 379 14.36 2.72 -27.60
C ASN A 379 14.32 3.80 -28.71
N PRO A 380 15.19 4.82 -28.67
CA PRO A 380 16.07 5.20 -27.56
C PRO A 380 15.29 5.81 -26.39
N LEU A 381 15.91 5.87 -25.20
CA LEU A 381 15.31 6.51 -24.03
C LEU A 381 15.05 8.00 -24.30
N LYS A 382 13.78 8.38 -24.40
CA LYS A 382 13.34 9.76 -24.63
C LYS A 382 12.07 10.05 -23.83
N THR A 383 11.94 11.28 -23.37
CA THR A 383 10.72 11.76 -22.70
C THR A 383 10.09 12.93 -23.43
N GLN A 384 8.77 12.99 -23.39
CA GLN A 384 7.96 14.08 -23.96
C GLN A 384 6.85 14.44 -22.97
N GLY A 385 6.59 15.74 -22.83
CA GLY A 385 5.65 16.28 -21.84
C GLY A 385 6.34 16.66 -20.53
N ASP A 386 5.56 16.80 -19.47
CA ASP A 386 6.04 17.15 -18.13
C ASP A 386 6.53 15.91 -17.37
N ILE A 387 7.43 15.13 -17.99
CA ILE A 387 7.98 13.88 -17.44
C ILE A 387 9.46 13.74 -17.79
N VAL A 388 10.22 13.20 -16.85
CA VAL A 388 11.64 12.86 -17.08
C VAL A 388 11.92 11.45 -16.59
N ALA A 389 12.68 10.70 -17.39
CA ALA A 389 13.04 9.33 -17.11
C ALA A 389 14.57 9.19 -17.18
N LYS A 390 15.13 8.49 -16.20
CA LYS A 390 16.57 8.25 -16.08
C LYS A 390 16.84 6.80 -15.69
N VAL A 391 17.98 6.28 -16.10
CA VAL A 391 18.42 4.93 -15.75
C VAL A 391 19.53 5.02 -14.71
N HIS A 392 19.33 4.35 -13.58
CA HIS A 392 20.31 4.25 -12.50
C HIS A 392 20.30 2.82 -11.98
N ASP A 393 21.48 2.21 -11.83
CA ASP A 393 21.65 0.82 -11.40
C ASP A 393 20.75 -0.17 -12.15
N GLN A 394 20.78 -0.08 -13.49
CA GLN A 394 19.96 -0.88 -14.41
C GLN A 394 18.44 -0.72 -14.23
N THR A 395 17.97 0.20 -13.38
CA THR A 395 16.55 0.44 -13.14
C THR A 395 16.10 1.72 -13.85
N LEU A 396 14.96 1.65 -14.53
CA LEU A 396 14.29 2.82 -15.10
C LEU A 396 13.51 3.53 -14.00
N TYR A 397 13.90 4.78 -13.71
CA TYR A 397 13.21 5.69 -12.82
C TYR A 397 12.52 6.77 -13.63
N MET A 398 11.28 7.07 -13.29
CA MET A 398 10.46 8.08 -13.95
C MET A 398 9.94 9.05 -12.90
N PHE A 399 10.29 10.32 -13.03
CA PHE A 399 9.66 11.36 -12.23
C PHE A 399 8.36 11.77 -12.90
N VAL A 400 7.24 11.40 -12.27
CA VAL A 400 5.89 11.73 -12.73
C VAL A 400 5.30 12.73 -11.73
N PRO A 401 5.16 14.01 -12.08
CA PRO A 401 4.64 15.01 -11.16
C PRO A 401 3.23 14.65 -10.74
N LYS A 402 3.00 14.59 -9.42
CA LYS A 402 1.70 14.22 -8.85
C LYS A 402 0.77 15.43 -8.80
N THR A 403 0.01 15.67 -9.87
CA THR A 403 -1.02 16.73 -9.91
C THR A 403 -2.42 16.19 -9.54
N ALA A 404 -2.64 14.87 -9.69
CA ALA A 404 -3.92 14.21 -9.47
C ALA A 404 -3.87 13.07 -8.43
N GLU A 405 -5.04 12.66 -7.92
CA GLU A 405 -5.19 11.58 -6.94
C GLU A 405 -4.95 10.18 -7.54
N ARG A 406 -5.11 10.05 -8.86
CA ARG A 406 -4.83 8.82 -9.60
C ARG A 406 -3.98 9.13 -10.82
N LEU A 407 -3.02 8.25 -11.09
CA LEU A 407 -2.20 8.29 -12.28
C LEU A 407 -2.67 7.19 -13.22
N ALA A 408 -3.10 7.56 -14.42
CA ALA A 408 -3.42 6.62 -15.48
C ALA A 408 -2.16 6.35 -16.33
N PHE A 409 -1.93 5.09 -16.70
CA PHE A 409 -0.81 4.71 -17.55
C PHE A 409 -1.15 3.54 -18.47
N GLN A 410 -0.43 3.46 -19.60
CA GLN A 410 -0.57 2.40 -20.60
C GLN A 410 0.80 2.04 -21.19
N TYR A 411 1.05 0.75 -21.37
CA TYR A 411 2.24 0.23 -22.03
C TYR A 411 1.95 -0.05 -23.51
N TYR A 412 2.86 0.41 -24.37
CA TYR A 412 2.90 0.05 -25.78
C TYR A 412 4.07 -0.92 -25.97
N PHE A 413 3.78 -2.10 -26.49
CA PHE A 413 4.75 -3.19 -26.61
C PHE A 413 5.46 -3.16 -27.96
N THR A 414 6.65 -3.74 -28.03
CA THR A 414 7.48 -3.81 -29.24
C THR A 414 6.83 -4.58 -30.38
N ASP A 415 5.87 -5.46 -30.09
CA ASP A 415 5.05 -6.20 -31.05
C ASP A 415 3.81 -5.42 -31.56
N LYS A 416 3.75 -4.10 -31.27
CA LYS A 416 2.65 -3.18 -31.62
C LYS A 416 1.32 -3.47 -30.94
N THR A 417 1.29 -4.33 -29.94
CA THR A 417 0.11 -4.48 -29.07
C THR A 417 0.19 -3.53 -27.88
N GLU A 418 -0.91 -3.37 -27.16
CA GLU A 418 -1.03 -2.43 -26.05
C GLU A 418 -1.58 -3.13 -24.80
N SER A 419 -1.19 -2.65 -23.62
CA SER A 419 -1.86 -3.02 -22.39
C SER A 419 -3.22 -2.32 -22.29
N GLN A 420 -4.07 -2.80 -21.38
CA GLN A 420 -5.19 -2.01 -20.91
C GLN A 420 -4.69 -0.71 -20.25
N VAL A 421 -5.54 0.33 -20.25
CA VAL A 421 -5.29 1.53 -19.44
C VAL A 421 -5.45 1.14 -17.97
N MET A 422 -4.41 1.38 -17.19
CA MET A 422 -4.37 1.05 -15.77
C MET A 422 -4.30 2.32 -14.93
N GLU A 423 -4.90 2.27 -13.74
CA GLU A 423 -4.83 3.34 -12.76
C GLU A 423 -4.03 2.87 -11.55
N GLN A 424 -3.15 3.74 -11.06
CA GLN A 424 -2.45 3.56 -9.80
C GLN A 424 -2.96 4.58 -8.78
N SER A 425 -3.44 4.07 -7.63
CA SER A 425 -3.73 4.90 -6.46
C SER A 425 -2.45 5.57 -6.00
N ASN A 426 -2.50 6.89 -5.89
CA ASN A 426 -1.33 7.69 -5.62
C ASN A 426 -1.23 7.99 -4.12
N ASN A 427 -1.05 6.95 -3.29
CA ASN A 427 -1.05 7.02 -1.82
C ASN A 427 0.12 7.83 -1.19
N ALA A 428 0.94 8.53 -1.98
CA ALA A 428 1.98 9.41 -1.48
C ALA A 428 1.37 10.74 -1.03
N ASP A 429 1.44 11.13 0.24
CA ASP A 429 0.69 12.26 0.80
C ASP A 429 1.00 13.69 0.28
N SER A 430 1.87 13.84 -0.71
CA SER A 430 2.20 15.12 -1.32
C SER A 430 1.38 15.39 -2.59
N LYS A 431 1.06 16.66 -2.90
CA LYS A 431 0.49 17.08 -4.21
C LYS A 431 1.43 18.12 -4.82
N ALA A 432 1.98 17.80 -5.99
CA ALA A 432 2.85 18.67 -6.76
C ALA A 432 2.03 19.66 -7.59
N ARG A 433 2.49 20.91 -7.62
CA ARG A 433 1.93 21.99 -8.44
C ARG A 433 3.00 22.52 -9.38
N LYS A 434 2.66 22.66 -10.66
CA LYS A 434 3.51 23.32 -11.66
C LYS A 434 3.51 24.83 -11.41
N LEU A 435 4.69 25.44 -11.33
CA LEU A 435 4.84 26.90 -11.23
C LEU A 435 4.75 27.53 -12.62
N ALA A 436 4.06 28.67 -12.71
CA ALA A 436 4.02 29.47 -13.93
C ALA A 436 5.37 30.17 -14.12
N SER A 437 5.86 30.25 -15.34
CA SER A 437 7.06 31.03 -15.67
C SER A 437 6.69 32.25 -16.51
N SER A 438 7.50 33.30 -16.37
CA SER A 438 7.48 34.49 -17.24
C SER A 438 7.97 34.20 -18.67
N SER A 439 8.67 33.08 -18.89
CA SER A 439 9.18 32.69 -20.20
C SER A 439 8.59 31.37 -20.69
N ALA A 440 8.31 31.28 -21.99
CA ALA A 440 7.68 30.10 -22.61
C ALA A 440 8.65 28.92 -22.80
N ASP A 441 9.95 29.18 -22.87
CA ASP A 441 11.04 28.19 -23.00
C ASP A 441 11.57 27.67 -21.65
N ALA A 442 11.04 28.19 -20.55
CA ALA A 442 11.43 27.79 -19.20
C ALA A 442 11.16 26.30 -18.93
N PRO A 443 12.13 25.54 -18.38
CA PRO A 443 11.88 24.16 -17.96
C PRO A 443 10.73 24.07 -16.95
N ALA A 444 9.86 23.07 -17.08
CA ALA A 444 8.76 22.93 -16.12
C ALA A 444 9.29 22.77 -14.69
N LEU A 445 8.83 23.60 -13.77
CA LEU A 445 9.24 23.57 -12.37
C LEU A 445 8.05 23.24 -11.49
N TYR A 446 8.22 22.26 -10.61
CA TYR A 446 7.18 21.85 -9.67
C TYR A 446 7.55 22.19 -8.24
N ILE A 447 6.54 22.56 -7.45
CA ILE A 447 6.61 22.74 -6.00
C ILE A 447 5.67 21.77 -5.31
N THR A 448 6.03 21.31 -4.11
CA THR A 448 5.15 20.45 -3.31
C THR A 448 5.40 20.59 -1.82
N SER A 449 4.36 20.37 -1.01
CA SER A 449 4.41 20.36 0.45
C SER A 449 4.51 18.93 1.01
N MET A 450 5.04 18.79 2.22
CA MET A 450 5.10 17.53 2.97
C MET A 450 3.94 17.43 3.98
N LEU A 451 3.62 16.22 4.46
CA LEU A 451 2.74 16.01 5.63
C LEU A 451 3.30 16.78 6.84
N ASN A 452 2.44 17.46 7.63
CA ASN A 452 2.78 18.15 8.89
C ASN A 452 3.85 19.26 8.82
N THR A 453 3.62 20.23 7.93
CA THR A 453 4.54 21.21 7.33
C THR A 453 5.34 22.19 8.22
N MET A 454 6.66 22.29 7.93
CA MET A 454 7.45 23.54 7.95
C MET A 454 8.22 23.80 6.64
N TYR A 455 8.32 22.82 5.72
CA TYR A 455 9.21 22.89 4.55
C TYR A 455 8.57 22.50 3.21
N MET A 456 9.03 23.09 2.12
CA MET A 456 8.68 22.77 0.73
C MET A 456 9.87 22.23 -0.07
N GLY A 457 9.56 21.52 -1.17
CA GLY A 457 10.53 21.04 -2.15
C GLY A 457 10.27 21.57 -3.56
N LEU A 458 11.33 21.74 -4.34
CA LEU A 458 11.28 22.11 -5.76
C LEU A 458 11.89 21.02 -6.62
N ALA A 459 11.28 20.70 -7.77
CA ALA A 459 11.83 19.75 -8.74
C ALA A 459 11.62 20.26 -10.18
N PRO A 460 12.69 20.53 -10.94
CA PRO A 460 12.57 20.87 -12.34
C PRO A 460 12.53 19.61 -13.22
N ILE A 461 11.74 19.65 -14.30
CA ILE A 461 11.76 18.68 -15.39
C ILE A 461 12.90 19.05 -16.34
N ILE A 462 14.01 18.33 -16.25
CA ILE A 462 15.21 18.58 -17.06
C ILE A 462 15.66 17.33 -17.81
N ASN A 463 15.87 17.48 -19.11
CA ASN A 463 16.43 16.44 -19.97
C ASN A 463 17.92 16.71 -20.24
N GLY A 464 18.70 15.64 -20.40
CA GLY A 464 20.03 15.70 -21.02
C GLY A 464 21.03 16.66 -20.35
N ASP A 465 21.41 17.73 -21.07
CA ASP A 465 22.66 18.47 -20.96
C ASP A 465 22.77 19.45 -19.79
N ILE A 466 21.82 19.45 -18.87
CA ILE A 466 21.90 20.27 -17.65
C ILE A 466 22.84 19.59 -16.64
N ALA A 467 23.87 20.33 -16.22
CA ALA A 467 24.86 19.87 -15.24
C ALA A 467 24.47 20.27 -13.81
N THR A 468 24.09 21.52 -13.60
CA THR A 468 23.66 22.04 -12.29
C THR A 468 22.45 22.95 -12.42
N VAL A 469 21.66 23.02 -11.36
CA VAL A 469 20.54 23.95 -11.24
C VAL A 469 20.66 24.65 -9.90
N HIS A 470 20.56 25.98 -9.94
CA HIS A 470 20.60 26.84 -8.77
C HIS A 470 19.29 27.60 -8.64
N TRP A 471 18.88 27.91 -7.42
CA TRP A 471 17.66 28.67 -7.16
C TRP A 471 17.92 29.80 -6.17
N ARG A 472 17.14 30.88 -6.32
CA ARG A 472 17.27 32.12 -5.54
C ARG A 472 15.89 32.66 -5.20
N ILE A 473 15.66 32.86 -3.91
CA ILE A 473 14.47 33.51 -3.34
C ILE A 473 14.84 34.90 -2.79
N PHE A 474 15.94 34.98 -2.04
CA PHE A 474 16.47 36.24 -1.52
C PHE A 474 17.59 36.78 -2.41
N ASN A 475 17.65 38.09 -2.57
CA ASN A 475 18.68 38.73 -3.37
C ASN A 475 20.09 38.40 -2.80
N GLY A 476 21.01 37.97 -3.67
CA GLY A 476 22.39 37.64 -3.29
C GLY A 476 22.63 36.24 -2.68
N ILE A 477 21.60 35.42 -2.45
CA ILE A 477 21.77 34.05 -1.92
C ILE A 477 21.37 33.01 -2.97
N GLU A 478 22.36 32.32 -3.54
CA GLU A 478 22.15 31.29 -4.55
C GLU A 478 22.38 29.89 -4.00
N ASN A 479 21.36 29.04 -4.09
CA ASN A 479 21.37 27.69 -3.52
C ASN A 479 21.41 26.65 -4.64
N ALA A 480 22.36 25.71 -4.56
CA ALA A 480 22.42 24.59 -5.50
C ALA A 480 21.33 23.54 -5.20
N MET A 481 20.73 22.96 -6.24
CA MET A 481 19.90 21.77 -6.12
C MET A 481 20.76 20.52 -5.89
N THR A 482 20.24 19.59 -5.10
CA THR A 482 20.89 18.30 -4.84
C THR A 482 20.45 17.26 -5.86
N SER A 483 21.31 16.28 -6.17
CA SER A 483 20.99 15.17 -7.08
C SER A 483 20.73 13.86 -6.34
N ASN A 484 19.68 13.13 -6.70
CA ASN A 484 19.44 11.74 -6.28
C ASN A 484 18.94 10.94 -7.49
N LYS A 485 19.53 9.78 -7.78
CA LYS A 485 19.22 8.97 -8.98
C LYS A 485 19.21 9.82 -10.25
N GLN A 486 20.13 10.80 -10.30
CA GLN A 486 20.28 11.81 -11.34
C GLN A 486 19.14 12.85 -11.46
N PHE A 487 18.11 12.82 -10.61
CA PHE A 487 17.09 13.88 -10.53
C PHE A 487 17.57 15.02 -9.63
N LEU A 488 17.32 16.27 -10.03
CA LEU A 488 17.66 17.45 -9.24
C LEU A 488 16.46 17.93 -8.43
N TYR A 489 16.70 18.35 -7.19
CA TYR A 489 15.67 18.92 -6.33
C TYR A 489 16.25 19.88 -5.30
N ALA A 490 15.42 20.82 -4.83
CA ALA A 490 15.69 21.64 -3.64
C ALA A 490 14.86 21.13 -2.46
N LYS A 491 15.44 21.23 -1.26
CA LYS A 491 14.87 20.73 -0.01
C LYS A 491 14.91 21.75 1.11
N GLY A 492 13.98 21.63 2.05
CA GLY A 492 14.06 22.35 3.33
C GLY A 492 13.78 23.84 3.21
N ILE A 493 12.93 24.26 2.25
CA ILE A 493 12.59 25.68 2.11
C ILE A 493 11.46 26.04 3.10
N PRO A 494 11.68 26.92 4.10
CA PRO A 494 10.68 27.21 5.11
C PRO A 494 9.41 27.85 4.53
N VAL A 495 8.24 27.32 4.86
CA VAL A 495 6.95 27.79 4.34
C VAL A 495 6.68 29.26 4.72
N ASN A 496 7.04 29.66 5.95
CA ASN A 496 6.79 31.02 6.45
C ASN A 496 7.52 32.11 5.65
N GLU A 497 8.69 31.78 5.09
CA GLU A 497 9.46 32.69 4.24
C GLU A 497 8.93 32.72 2.81
N LEU A 498 8.44 31.58 2.31
CA LEU A 498 7.86 31.47 0.99
C LEU A 498 6.50 32.16 0.84
N ASN A 499 5.68 32.19 1.91
CA ASN A 499 4.39 32.89 1.90
C ASN A 499 4.50 34.41 1.67
N LYS A 500 5.70 34.99 1.87
CA LYS A 500 5.97 36.43 1.67
C LYS A 500 6.59 36.72 0.31
N THR A 501 6.84 35.69 -0.49
CA THR A 501 7.57 35.79 -1.76
C THR A 501 6.65 35.45 -2.92
N GLU A 502 6.53 36.36 -3.88
CA GLU A 502 5.67 36.16 -5.06
C GLU A 502 6.39 35.41 -6.20
N GLU A 503 7.73 35.45 -6.24
CA GLU A 503 8.54 34.92 -7.34
C GLU A 503 9.79 34.18 -6.86
N ILE A 504 10.27 33.24 -7.69
CA ILE A 504 11.55 32.54 -7.50
C ILE A 504 12.35 32.56 -8.80
N SER A 505 13.65 32.83 -8.71
CA SER A 505 14.57 32.72 -9.85
C SER A 505 15.29 31.37 -9.83
N VAL A 506 15.38 30.69 -10.97
CA VAL A 506 16.10 29.43 -11.13
C VAL A 506 17.07 29.53 -12.30
N THR A 507 18.34 29.27 -12.04
CA THR A 507 19.44 29.29 -13.01
C THR A 507 19.81 27.87 -13.40
N TYR A 508 19.81 27.58 -14.69
CA TYR A 508 20.19 26.29 -15.27
C TYR A 508 21.54 26.44 -15.94
N ARG A 509 22.50 25.58 -15.59
CA ARG A 509 23.83 25.53 -16.21
C ARG A 509 23.98 24.24 -17.01
N ASN A 510 24.29 24.36 -18.30
CA ASN A 510 24.52 23.19 -19.15
C ASN A 510 25.95 22.63 -18.97
N LYS A 511 26.22 21.44 -19.54
CA LYS A 511 27.54 20.78 -19.49
C LYS A 511 28.66 21.57 -20.16
N SER A 512 28.33 22.48 -21.09
CA SER A 512 29.29 23.41 -21.70
C SER A 512 29.57 24.66 -20.87
N GLY A 513 28.86 24.87 -19.76
CA GLY A 513 29.05 25.99 -18.84
C GLY A 513 28.22 27.24 -19.12
N GLU A 514 27.31 27.21 -20.11
CA GLU A 514 26.36 28.30 -20.39
C GLU A 514 25.23 28.31 -19.35
N GLU A 515 24.81 29.50 -18.95
CA GLU A 515 23.79 29.71 -17.91
C GLU A 515 22.58 30.47 -18.45
N GLN A 516 21.40 30.02 -18.02
CA GLN A 516 20.15 30.72 -18.30
C GLN A 516 19.30 30.77 -17.03
N THR A 517 18.80 31.95 -16.69
CA THR A 517 17.96 32.19 -15.50
C THR A 517 16.52 32.46 -15.90
N TYR A 518 15.59 31.82 -15.21
CA TYR A 518 14.15 31.96 -15.40
C TYR A 518 13.47 32.36 -14.10
N THR A 519 12.40 33.16 -14.20
CA THR A 519 11.58 33.57 -13.06
C THR A 519 10.24 32.83 -13.08
N TYR A 520 9.85 32.29 -11.92
CA TYR A 520 8.61 31.55 -11.72
C TYR A 520 7.75 32.19 -10.63
N THR A 521 6.43 32.21 -10.82
CA THR A 521 5.47 32.73 -9.84
C THR A 521 5.15 31.68 -8.78
N LEU A 522 5.23 32.07 -7.51
CA LEU A 522 5.11 31.17 -6.39
C LEU A 522 3.69 31.12 -5.80
N ASP A 523 2.86 32.17 -5.90
CA ASP A 523 1.47 32.31 -5.37
C ASP A 523 0.95 31.14 -4.49
N LEU A 524 1.51 30.99 -3.29
CA LEU A 524 1.24 29.86 -2.40
C LEU A 524 -0.02 30.07 -1.55
N ALA A 525 -0.25 31.32 -1.12
CA ALA A 525 -1.38 31.67 -0.26
C ALA A 525 -2.71 31.45 -0.99
N ASN A 526 -2.82 31.90 -2.25
CA ASN A 526 -4.01 31.72 -3.07
C ASN A 526 -4.23 30.23 -3.42
N ALA A 527 -3.15 29.48 -3.69
CA ALA A 527 -3.25 28.06 -4.00
C ALA A 527 -3.78 27.22 -2.81
N ALA A 528 -3.29 27.49 -1.59
CA ALA A 528 -3.80 26.85 -0.38
C ALA A 528 -5.26 27.24 -0.11
N GLN A 529 -5.61 28.51 -0.32
CA GLN A 529 -6.97 29.01 -0.19
C GLN A 529 -7.93 28.35 -1.19
N GLN A 530 -7.53 28.19 -2.45
CA GLN A 530 -8.31 27.51 -3.48
C GLN A 530 -8.50 26.01 -3.20
N GLN A 531 -7.47 25.33 -2.70
CA GLN A 531 -7.57 23.92 -2.31
C GLN A 531 -8.53 23.74 -1.12
N ASN A 532 -8.41 24.58 -0.10
CA ASN A 532 -9.34 24.59 1.04
C ASN A 532 -10.77 24.84 0.57
N LEU A 533 -10.96 25.84 -0.29
CA LEU A 533 -12.26 26.16 -0.88
C LEU A 533 -12.85 24.97 -1.65
N ALA A 534 -12.06 24.29 -2.48
CA ALA A 534 -12.49 23.11 -3.21
C ALA A 534 -12.89 21.95 -2.29
N GLN A 535 -12.19 21.77 -1.16
CA GLN A 535 -12.53 20.77 -0.15
C GLN A 535 -13.84 21.11 0.57
N GLN A 536 -14.05 22.37 0.97
CA GLN A 536 -15.29 22.79 1.64
C GLN A 536 -16.52 22.56 0.75
N LYS A 537 -16.38 22.85 -0.55
CA LYS A 537 -17.44 22.64 -1.55
C LYS A 537 -17.90 21.19 -1.66
N LYS A 538 -17.11 20.20 -1.24
CA LYS A 538 -17.51 18.78 -1.25
C LYS A 538 -18.53 18.45 -0.15
N GLN A 539 -18.48 19.13 1.01
CA GLN A 539 -19.34 18.82 2.16
C GLN A 539 -19.81 20.09 2.91
N PRO A 540 -20.52 21.02 2.25
CA PRO A 540 -20.89 22.31 2.85
C PRO A 540 -21.81 22.18 4.07
N LYS A 541 -22.62 21.12 4.13
CA LYS A 541 -23.60 20.89 5.22
C LYS A 541 -22.94 20.71 6.60
N ARG A 542 -21.65 20.32 6.64
CA ARG A 542 -20.91 20.14 7.90
C ARG A 542 -20.61 21.45 8.62
N LEU A 543 -20.67 22.59 7.92
CA LEU A 543 -20.26 23.88 8.46
C LEU A 543 -21.33 24.52 9.35
N ILE A 544 -22.61 24.23 9.08
CA ILE A 544 -23.74 24.86 9.78
C ILE A 544 -24.62 23.78 10.41
N GLU A 545 -24.98 24.00 11.66
CA GLU A 545 -25.95 23.23 12.43
C GLU A 545 -27.14 24.11 12.81
N CYS A 546 -28.35 23.55 12.80
CA CYS A 546 -29.58 24.27 13.15
C CYS A 546 -30.32 23.55 14.27
N SER A 547 -30.82 24.31 15.23
CA SER A 547 -31.49 23.86 16.46
C SER A 547 -32.90 24.45 16.58
N THR A 548 -33.62 24.27 17.68
CA THR A 548 -34.93 24.92 17.86
C THR A 548 -34.87 26.44 18.06
N HIS A 549 -33.68 27.03 18.23
CA HIS A 549 -33.50 28.46 18.55
C HIS A 549 -32.73 29.25 17.49
N GLY A 550 -32.10 28.58 16.54
CA GLY A 550 -31.27 29.22 15.53
C GLY A 550 -30.32 28.26 14.83
N CYS A 551 -29.59 28.79 13.85
CA CYS A 551 -28.48 28.12 13.20
C CYS A 551 -27.15 28.76 13.60
N SER A 552 -26.13 27.93 13.83
CA SER A 552 -24.76 28.31 14.19
C SER A 552 -23.74 27.58 13.33
N PHE A 553 -22.49 28.06 13.37
CA PHE A 553 -21.39 27.28 12.83
C PHE A 553 -21.14 26.07 13.73
N SER A 554 -20.95 24.90 13.14
CA SER A 554 -20.74 23.69 13.93
C SER A 554 -19.38 23.72 14.61
N TRP A 555 -19.39 23.47 15.92
CA TRP A 555 -18.23 23.66 16.78
C TRP A 555 -17.03 22.78 16.42
N LEU A 556 -17.28 21.56 15.94
CA LEU A 556 -16.24 20.58 15.58
C LEU A 556 -15.66 20.75 14.17
N SER A 557 -16.37 21.45 13.28
CA SER A 557 -16.10 21.36 11.83
C SER A 557 -15.94 22.70 11.10
N ALA A 558 -16.19 23.84 11.77
CA ALA A 558 -16.03 25.16 11.18
C ALA A 558 -15.00 26.01 11.94
N SER A 559 -13.79 26.11 11.41
CA SER A 559 -12.70 26.98 11.86
C SER A 559 -12.83 28.41 11.32
N GLN A 560 -12.07 29.38 11.86
CA GLN A 560 -12.09 30.77 11.38
C GLN A 560 -11.70 30.86 9.90
N GLN A 561 -10.66 30.14 9.49
CA GLN A 561 -10.19 30.12 8.10
C GLN A 561 -11.26 29.60 7.13
N GLU A 562 -12.11 28.66 7.55
CA GLU A 562 -13.20 28.14 6.73
C GLU A 562 -14.36 29.14 6.64
N ILE A 563 -14.63 29.87 7.72
CA ILE A 563 -15.65 30.93 7.75
C ILE A 563 -15.23 32.10 6.84
N ASP A 564 -13.95 32.45 6.80
CA ASP A 564 -13.43 33.52 5.94
C ASP A 564 -13.58 33.22 4.43
N LEU A 565 -13.76 31.96 4.05
CA LEU A 565 -14.05 31.54 2.67
C LEU A 565 -15.52 31.75 2.28
N ILE A 566 -16.41 31.99 3.24
CA ILE A 566 -17.83 32.24 3.02
C ILE A 566 -18.02 33.75 2.84
N ASP A 567 -18.43 34.14 1.64
CA ASP A 567 -18.74 35.53 1.35
C ASP A 567 -20.06 35.95 2.02
N ASP A 568 -21.10 35.12 1.83
CA ASP A 568 -22.44 35.37 2.33
C ASP A 568 -23.23 34.07 2.57
N ILE A 569 -24.28 34.15 3.38
CA ILE A 569 -25.20 33.05 3.66
C ILE A 569 -26.60 33.46 3.24
N PHE A 570 -27.19 32.64 2.39
CA PHE A 570 -28.57 32.79 1.93
C PHE A 570 -29.46 31.84 2.70
N VAL A 571 -30.57 32.34 3.23
CA VAL A 571 -31.55 31.53 3.98
C VAL A 571 -32.95 31.74 3.43
N GLY A 572 -33.75 30.67 3.40
CA GLY A 572 -35.07 30.64 2.78
C GLY A 572 -35.98 29.57 3.38
N LEU A 573 -37.28 29.79 3.33
CA LEU A 573 -38.29 28.75 3.63
C LEU A 573 -38.71 27.97 2.37
N ASP A 574 -38.22 28.40 1.21
CA ASP A 574 -38.31 27.77 -0.10
C ASP A 574 -36.92 27.89 -0.76
N ALA A 575 -36.46 26.83 -1.42
CA ALA A 575 -35.18 26.81 -2.12
C ALA A 575 -35.10 27.82 -3.28
N SER A 576 -36.25 28.25 -3.83
CA SER A 576 -36.37 29.22 -4.92
C SER A 576 -36.40 30.68 -4.45
N ALA A 577 -36.65 30.92 -3.15
CA ALA A 577 -36.79 32.24 -2.56
C ALA A 577 -35.93 32.35 -1.29
N MET A 578 -34.64 32.62 -1.48
CA MET A 578 -33.66 32.79 -0.41
C MET A 578 -33.16 34.23 -0.35
N VAL A 579 -32.94 34.73 0.85
CA VAL A 579 -32.45 36.09 1.12
C VAL A 579 -31.07 36.07 1.76
N SER A 580 -30.27 37.09 1.46
CA SER A 580 -28.96 37.30 2.07
C SER A 580 -29.12 37.71 3.53
N ILE A 581 -28.41 37.04 4.44
CA ILE A 581 -28.34 37.49 5.84
C ILE A 581 -27.44 38.73 6.00
N SER A 582 -26.46 38.92 5.12
CA SER A 582 -25.54 40.07 5.19
C SER A 582 -26.20 41.38 4.74
N GLN A 583 -27.24 41.30 3.90
CA GLN A 583 -28.03 42.45 3.47
C GLN A 583 -29.22 42.75 4.40
N ASP A 584 -29.38 41.98 5.49
CA ASP A 584 -30.44 42.13 6.49
C ASP A 584 -31.88 42.08 5.91
N ASP A 585 -32.07 41.41 4.77
CA ASP A 585 -33.37 41.30 4.09
C ASP A 585 -34.26 40.19 4.70
N THR A 586 -34.34 40.16 6.02
CA THR A 586 -35.08 39.14 6.78
C THR A 586 -36.59 39.39 6.77
N SER A 587 -37.04 40.53 6.24
CA SER A 587 -38.45 40.92 6.19
C SER A 587 -39.32 39.94 5.39
N VAL A 588 -38.78 39.42 4.27
CA VAL A 588 -39.44 38.42 3.42
C VAL A 588 -39.64 37.12 4.19
N LEU A 589 -38.64 36.70 4.98
CA LEU A 589 -38.72 35.50 5.80
C LEU A 589 -39.74 35.63 6.91
N ILE A 590 -39.78 36.79 7.59
CA ILE A 590 -40.76 37.06 8.66
C ILE A 590 -42.19 37.00 8.10
N SER A 591 -42.42 37.59 6.91
CA SER A 591 -43.74 37.51 6.25
C SER A 591 -44.14 36.07 5.95
N GLU A 592 -43.22 35.25 5.47
CA GLU A 592 -43.50 33.85 5.16
C GLU A 592 -43.67 32.99 6.42
N MET A 593 -42.92 33.27 7.49
CA MET A 593 -43.14 32.67 8.82
C MET A 593 -44.55 33.00 9.34
N GLU A 594 -44.99 34.26 9.26
CA GLU A 594 -46.34 34.64 9.69
C GLU A 594 -47.44 33.94 8.91
N LYS A 595 -47.24 33.62 7.63
CA LYS A 595 -48.21 32.79 6.88
C LYS A 595 -48.30 31.36 7.41
N ARG A 596 -47.19 30.79 7.87
CA ARG A 596 -47.11 29.41 8.38
C ARG A 596 -47.49 29.28 9.86
N ARG A 597 -47.51 30.38 10.63
CA ARG A 597 -47.72 30.38 12.08
C ARG A 597 -49.15 29.99 12.51
N PRO A 598 -50.26 30.52 11.94
CA PRO A 598 -51.62 30.21 12.39
C PRO A 598 -52.00 28.72 12.37
N PRO A 599 -51.74 27.93 11.30
CA PRO A 599 -52.10 26.52 11.31
C PRO A 599 -51.31 25.73 12.37
N LEU A 600 -50.02 26.03 12.54
CA LEU A 600 -49.18 25.38 13.56
C LEU A 600 -49.61 25.75 14.98
N LEU A 601 -49.97 27.02 15.22
CA LEU A 601 -50.48 27.47 16.52
C LEU A 601 -51.78 26.74 16.90
N ASN A 602 -52.69 26.54 15.94
CA ASN A 602 -53.93 25.82 16.18
C ASN A 602 -53.68 24.34 16.48
N GLU A 603 -52.80 23.68 15.72
CA GLU A 603 -52.41 22.29 15.95
C GLU A 603 -51.81 22.10 17.36
N GLU A 604 -50.93 23.02 17.79
CA GLU A 604 -50.28 22.94 19.09
C GLU A 604 -51.24 23.26 20.25
N ARG A 605 -52.26 24.10 20.02
CA ARG A 605 -53.37 24.34 20.96
C ARG A 605 -54.24 23.10 21.13
N GLU A 606 -54.56 22.38 20.06
CA GLU A 606 -55.32 21.14 20.13
C GLU A 606 -54.55 20.04 20.88
N LYS A 607 -53.25 19.91 20.61
CA LYS A 607 -52.37 18.96 21.33
C LYS A 607 -52.29 19.26 22.82
N ASN A 608 -52.24 20.53 23.22
CA ASN A 608 -52.19 20.90 24.64
C ASN A 608 -53.58 20.90 25.31
N GLY A 609 -54.66 21.16 24.57
CA GLY A 609 -56.04 21.07 25.07
C GLY A 609 -56.52 19.64 25.37
N ASN A 610 -55.91 18.63 24.74
CA ASN A 610 -56.21 17.20 24.94
C ASN A 610 -55.33 16.49 25.99
N LYS A 611 -54.47 17.21 26.73
CA LYS A 611 -53.68 16.59 27.82
C LYS A 611 -54.53 16.51 29.10
N PRO A 612 -54.84 15.30 29.63
CA PRO A 612 -55.52 15.19 30.92
C PRO A 612 -54.63 15.77 32.03
N HIS A 613 -55.18 16.66 32.86
CA HIS A 613 -54.50 17.18 34.03
C HIS A 613 -54.17 16.03 35.00
N SER A 614 -52.88 15.66 35.09
CA SER A 614 -52.41 14.75 36.14
C SER A 614 -52.25 15.50 37.45
N ASN A 615 -53.15 15.28 38.40
CA ASN A 615 -53.05 15.77 39.79
C ASN A 615 -52.03 14.97 40.62
N LEU A 616 -50.78 14.88 40.17
CA LEU A 616 -49.68 14.32 40.95
C LEU A 616 -48.51 15.30 40.97
N SER A 617 -48.54 16.17 41.99
CA SER A 617 -47.40 16.95 42.44
C SER A 617 -46.58 16.10 43.41
N PHE A 618 -45.46 15.54 42.97
CA PHE A 618 -44.32 15.19 43.82
C PHE A 618 -43.05 15.24 42.98
N GLY A 619 -42.23 16.27 43.21
CA GLY A 619 -40.92 16.43 42.58
C GLY A 619 -40.63 17.90 42.30
N THR A 620 -39.55 18.40 42.89
CA THR A 620 -39.00 19.75 42.72
C THR A 620 -39.00 20.17 41.25
N PRO A 621 -39.45 21.39 40.90
CA PRO A 621 -39.42 21.84 39.51
C PRO A 621 -37.96 21.94 39.07
N VAL A 622 -37.54 21.01 38.20
CA VAL A 622 -36.32 21.20 37.44
C VAL A 622 -36.61 22.35 36.48
N ASN A 623 -36.03 23.50 36.80
CA ASN A 623 -36.02 24.67 35.96
C ASN A 623 -35.44 24.28 34.58
N VAL A 624 -36.27 24.16 33.55
CA VAL A 624 -35.83 24.17 32.15
C VAL A 624 -36.32 25.50 31.57
N GLY A 625 -35.57 26.55 31.86
CA GLY A 625 -35.98 27.95 31.72
C GLY A 625 -36.01 28.48 30.28
N GLY A 626 -36.97 28.02 29.48
CA GLY A 626 -37.28 28.59 28.17
C GLY A 626 -38.78 28.60 27.87
N PRO A 627 -39.29 29.55 27.07
CA PRO A 627 -40.70 29.56 26.68
C PRO A 627 -41.05 28.33 25.84
N THR A 628 -42.23 27.74 26.07
CA THR A 628 -42.71 26.56 25.32
C THR A 628 -42.93 26.88 23.84
N LEU A 629 -42.99 25.86 22.97
CA LEU A 629 -43.31 26.08 21.54
C LEU A 629 -44.63 26.85 21.36
N LEU A 630 -45.64 26.53 22.17
CA LEU A 630 -46.92 27.23 22.18
C LEU A 630 -46.75 28.72 22.52
N GLU A 631 -46.06 29.04 23.61
CA GLU A 631 -45.78 30.43 24.03
C GLU A 631 -44.96 31.20 22.99
N ARG A 632 -44.09 30.51 22.24
CA ARG A 632 -43.30 31.09 21.15
C ARG A 632 -44.17 31.37 19.91
N LEU A 633 -45.10 30.48 19.57
CA LEU A 633 -46.05 30.63 18.45
C LEU A 633 -47.14 31.68 18.70
N GLU A 634 -47.45 31.99 19.96
CA GLU A 634 -48.41 33.04 20.33
C GLU A 634 -47.86 34.46 20.10
N ARG A 635 -46.53 34.60 20.05
CA ARG A 635 -45.86 35.86 19.73
C ARG A 635 -45.71 36.02 18.22
N GLN A 636 -45.52 37.27 17.78
CA GLN A 636 -45.18 37.55 16.40
C GLN A 636 -43.82 36.92 16.03
N SER A 637 -43.74 36.37 14.83
CA SER A 637 -42.53 35.77 14.26
C SER A 637 -41.43 36.82 14.16
N SER A 638 -40.23 36.46 14.58
CA SER A 638 -39.06 37.31 14.44
C SER A 638 -37.83 36.48 14.08
N ILE A 639 -36.95 37.10 13.31
CA ILE A 639 -35.64 36.58 12.94
C ILE A 639 -34.60 37.60 13.40
N SER A 640 -33.47 37.11 13.91
CA SER A 640 -32.31 37.93 14.22
C SER A 640 -31.08 37.40 13.48
N VAL A 641 -30.31 38.31 12.89
CA VAL A 641 -29.01 37.98 12.28
C VAL A 641 -27.91 38.54 13.16
N ASN A 642 -26.92 37.69 13.46
CA ASN A 642 -25.72 38.15 14.14
C ASN A 642 -24.82 38.88 13.13
N LYS A 643 -24.72 40.21 13.24
CA LYS A 643 -23.91 41.05 12.34
C LYS A 643 -22.41 40.71 12.36
N GLN A 644 -21.94 40.03 13.39
CA GLN A 644 -20.54 39.60 13.53
C GLN A 644 -20.36 38.11 13.22
N TRP A 645 -21.25 37.52 12.42
CA TRP A 645 -21.21 36.08 12.11
C TRP A 645 -19.88 35.61 11.53
N LYS A 646 -19.14 36.46 10.81
CA LYS A 646 -17.81 36.15 10.28
C LYS A 646 -16.73 35.96 11.36
N VAL A 647 -16.93 36.41 12.60
CA VAL A 647 -15.93 36.29 13.67
C VAL A 647 -16.31 35.13 14.59
N ARG A 648 -15.61 33.99 14.47
CA ARG A 648 -15.89 32.77 15.24
C ARG A 648 -15.84 32.98 16.74
N ALA A 649 -14.93 33.81 17.23
CA ALA A 649 -14.85 34.15 18.66
C ALA A 649 -16.19 34.72 19.19
N ASN A 650 -16.94 35.42 18.35
CA ASN A 650 -18.20 36.07 18.70
C ASN A 650 -19.41 35.16 18.45
N THR A 651 -19.26 34.08 17.68
CA THR A 651 -20.36 33.20 17.26
C THR A 651 -20.19 31.74 17.66
N ARG A 652 -19.14 31.43 18.44
CA ARG A 652 -18.84 30.06 18.92
C ARG A 652 -20.04 29.35 19.55
N THR A 653 -20.88 30.10 20.26
CA THR A 653 -22.09 29.58 20.93
C THR A 653 -23.34 30.39 20.60
N SER A 654 -23.19 31.51 19.89
CA SER A 654 -24.31 32.37 19.51
C SER A 654 -24.77 32.05 18.10
N PRO A 655 -26.10 32.02 17.84
CA PRO A 655 -26.62 31.78 16.50
C PRO A 655 -26.10 32.81 15.51
N ILE A 656 -25.79 32.36 14.29
CA ILE A 656 -25.64 33.21 13.11
C ILE A 656 -27.01 33.79 12.73
N LEU A 657 -28.03 32.93 12.79
CA LEU A 657 -29.42 33.24 12.54
C LEU A 657 -30.26 32.71 13.71
N GLY A 658 -30.92 33.60 14.44
CA GLY A 658 -31.91 33.25 15.47
C GLY A 658 -33.34 33.36 14.93
N TYR A 659 -34.24 32.54 15.44
CA TYR A 659 -35.67 32.60 15.12
C TYR A 659 -36.55 32.43 16.35
N SER A 660 -37.69 33.12 16.37
CA SER A 660 -38.62 33.10 17.50
C SER A 660 -39.30 31.74 17.71
N TRP A 661 -39.48 30.92 16.68
CA TRP A 661 -39.97 29.54 16.75
C TRP A 661 -39.34 28.70 15.62
N PRO A 662 -39.18 27.36 15.78
CA PRO A 662 -38.49 26.52 14.80
C PRO A 662 -39.26 26.43 13.49
N VAL A 663 -38.66 26.92 12.41
CA VAL A 663 -39.25 26.88 11.06
C VAL A 663 -38.64 25.71 10.29
N SER A 664 -39.49 24.82 9.81
CA SER A 664 -39.08 23.63 9.05
C SER A 664 -39.95 23.46 7.80
N PRO A 665 -39.38 23.02 6.65
CA PRO A 665 -37.95 22.94 6.38
C PRO A 665 -37.31 24.33 6.23
N LEU A 666 -36.05 24.45 6.63
CA LEU A 666 -35.21 25.63 6.40
C LEU A 666 -34.18 25.31 5.31
N PHE A 667 -34.03 26.21 4.33
CA PHE A 667 -33.02 26.09 3.29
C PHE A 667 -31.88 27.07 3.54
N ILE A 668 -30.65 26.58 3.41
CA ILE A 668 -29.43 27.38 3.54
C ILE A 668 -28.54 27.16 2.31
N GLN A 669 -28.05 28.25 1.74
CA GLN A 669 -27.08 28.24 0.64
C GLN A 669 -25.89 29.12 1.03
N LEU A 670 -24.68 28.60 0.82
CA LEU A 670 -23.45 29.36 1.05
C LEU A 670 -23.00 29.99 -0.27
N ALA A 671 -22.70 31.28 -0.24
CA ALA A 671 -21.95 31.95 -1.29
C ALA A 671 -20.49 32.02 -0.87
N TRP A 672 -19.61 31.53 -1.74
CA TRP A 672 -18.16 31.51 -1.51
C TRP A 672 -17.51 32.78 -2.06
N ILE A 673 -16.32 33.11 -1.55
CA ILE A 673 -15.52 34.26 -2.00
C ILE A 673 -15.16 34.26 -3.50
N ASP A 674 -15.26 33.11 -4.17
CA ASP A 674 -15.06 33.01 -5.63
C ASP A 674 -16.35 33.26 -6.44
N GLY A 675 -17.42 33.70 -5.79
CA GLY A 675 -18.71 34.01 -6.39
C GLY A 675 -19.60 32.79 -6.66
N THR A 676 -19.10 31.57 -6.46
CA THR A 676 -19.92 30.36 -6.62
C THR A 676 -20.85 30.17 -5.42
N LYS A 677 -21.97 29.49 -5.63
CA LYS A 677 -22.93 29.15 -4.57
C LYS A 677 -23.11 27.64 -4.45
N THR A 678 -23.34 27.14 -3.24
CA THR A 678 -23.75 25.75 -3.04
C THR A 678 -25.14 25.50 -3.62
N LYS A 679 -25.55 24.25 -3.83
CA LYS A 679 -26.99 23.96 -3.94
C LYS A 679 -27.70 24.32 -2.62
N PRO A 680 -28.98 24.73 -2.63
CA PRO A 680 -29.74 24.93 -1.41
C PRO A 680 -29.75 23.64 -0.58
N MET A 681 -29.31 23.75 0.67
CA MET A 681 -29.24 22.64 1.62
C MET A 681 -30.47 22.69 2.52
N MET A 682 -31.21 21.58 2.59
CA MET A 682 -32.39 21.47 3.45
C MET A 682 -32.00 21.02 4.87
N TYR A 683 -32.52 21.74 5.85
CA TYR A 683 -32.41 21.47 7.29
C TYR A 683 -33.81 21.19 7.84
N GLU A 684 -33.99 20.00 8.40
CA GLU A 684 -35.18 19.65 9.19
C GLU A 684 -34.91 20.05 10.63
N VAL A 685 -35.53 21.15 11.05
CA VAL A 685 -35.44 21.59 12.44
C VAL A 685 -36.55 20.88 13.21
N SER A 686 -36.19 19.91 14.06
CA SER A 686 -37.14 19.19 14.91
C SER A 686 -37.95 20.18 15.75
N GLN A 687 -39.28 20.05 15.74
CA GLN A 687 -40.16 20.83 16.60
C GLN A 687 -40.23 20.29 18.04
N ALA A 688 -39.57 19.17 18.33
CA ALA A 688 -39.69 18.49 19.61
C ALA A 688 -38.75 19.07 20.68
N GLN A 689 -39.35 19.69 21.69
CA GLN A 689 -38.95 19.57 23.10
C GLN A 689 -40.21 19.55 23.96
#